data_AF-A0A147BKR3-F1
#
_entry.id   AF-A0A147BKR3-F1
#
_cell.length_a   1.000
_cell.length_b   1.000
_cell.length_c   1.000
_cell.angle_alpha   90.00
_cell.angle_beta   90.00
_cell.angle_gamma   90.00
#
_symmetry.space_group_name_H-M   'P 1'
#
loop_
_entity.id
_entity.type
_entity.pdbx_description
1 polymer ?
#
loop_
_entity_poly.entity_id
_entity_poly.type
_entity_poly.pdbx_seq_one_letter_code
_entity_poly.pdbx_strand_id
1 'polypeptide(L)'
;LREAISLSLEMHKEEEERNKIETFQALLDCLPCLKVSQFWTVVSRQNCLLFLNLKVDNAPLIRQSVTISEDLSVKVFFQDVQVTKIDGIDTIPRTVNDMRDLSRLLDAVESLEEMCASKTEDRISAILKLALSLLEDVTNSNLKDDERHSALNFLKEQVVLLLSKTPQYSSELLVFSSLLFTISPHAYRFLRSSANLKLPHQSTIRRVCGSYEVSPAAEQQSASLLSYAKKLVTTMKHHERTVVLMMDEIHLQPYFDYKGGSVVGAASNSPNAAKTAHVFMMQSLLSSQKNVVHILPVDQINAQQLHTVLRSIITELENVGLHVVAVITDNNSINRKTMSLFKTPPELCSVYPHPSDPECPLFFVVDPVHILKCVRNNWINQKNIGTCMFFPPITGPFTKPRTASFKTLRELHSKEQDQLIESAPTLSMKALHPSNMERQNVKLALKVFSPSTIAALETCGLRLGLEHAAGTAEFLKIVERWWSIVNVKTCNKGRRLRDELQSPVTSMSGPQIEYLTNVIKWLDLWQSLKFDTGRLTPDTHSALRLTTSTLVKLTSYCLQEMGFDYVLLGKFQTDCLEDRFGKYRQLAGAQYHVSIRQIFESERKLRLQKVLQLPDMEVAASAVEMDGSVLEKFRIEVTDMDFANKAPNLPAITYVAGYCAHTALKKLSCTACRANLVLERDIQVENSDIIRSMNRGGLKFPQPAVVNAVVTTEIVLDKLRSEKYATQFHGLPNQKAALLTLTHNVLDDSNDLDVCDSGHSPQLVMRHILSAATNIVLNNYCKTKNDQLVLKKLTQKRKMKTLKH
;
A
#
# COMPACT_ATOMS: atom_id res chain seq x y z
N LEU A 1 6.54 -54.91 -73.00
CA LEU A 1 5.74 -54.20 -71.95
C LEU A 1 5.27 -55.15 -70.84
N ARG A 2 4.51 -56.23 -71.12
CA ARG A 2 4.06 -57.19 -70.08
C ARG A 2 5.22 -57.89 -69.35
N GLU A 3 6.27 -58.26 -70.07
CA GLU A 3 7.48 -58.87 -69.50
C GLU A 3 8.28 -57.90 -68.61
N ALA A 4 8.38 -56.63 -69.01
CA ALA A 4 8.99 -55.57 -68.22
C ALA A 4 8.19 -55.24 -66.94
N ILE A 5 6.85 -55.35 -66.99
CA ILE A 5 5.98 -55.19 -65.81
C ILE A 5 6.14 -56.39 -64.87
N SER A 6 6.27 -57.62 -65.39
CA SER A 6 6.52 -58.82 -64.58
C SER A 6 7.87 -58.74 -63.87
N LEU A 7 8.94 -58.42 -64.59
CA LEU A 7 10.28 -58.20 -64.03
C LEU A 7 10.27 -57.07 -63.01
N SER A 8 9.56 -55.96 -63.27
CA SER A 8 9.44 -54.86 -62.31
C SER A 8 8.67 -55.26 -61.05
N LEU A 9 7.63 -56.10 -61.15
CA LEU A 9 6.86 -56.57 -59.99
C LEU A 9 7.65 -57.61 -59.17
N GLU A 10 8.44 -58.45 -59.83
CA GLU A 10 9.30 -59.43 -59.19
C GLU A 10 10.48 -58.74 -58.49
N MET A 11 11.13 -57.79 -59.17
CA MET A 11 12.14 -56.91 -58.55
C MET A 11 11.57 -56.09 -57.40
N HIS A 12 10.32 -55.61 -57.49
CA HIS A 12 9.66 -54.86 -56.42
C HIS A 12 9.37 -55.75 -55.21
N LYS A 13 8.89 -56.98 -55.41
CA LYS A 13 8.70 -57.95 -54.32
C LYS A 13 10.02 -58.34 -53.66
N GLU A 14 11.06 -58.57 -54.45
CA GLU A 14 12.41 -58.83 -53.93
C GLU A 14 12.96 -57.62 -53.16
N GLU A 15 12.65 -56.39 -53.57
CA GLU A 15 13.00 -55.17 -52.85
C GLU A 15 12.19 -54.97 -51.56
N GLU A 16 10.89 -55.30 -51.56
CA GLU A 16 10.04 -55.26 -50.36
C GLU A 16 10.51 -56.28 -49.31
N GLU A 17 10.77 -57.53 -49.71
CA GLU A 17 11.28 -58.57 -48.80
C GLU A 17 12.68 -58.24 -48.25
N ARG A 18 13.54 -57.57 -49.04
CA ARG A 18 14.87 -57.14 -48.58
C ARG A 18 14.86 -56.01 -47.57
N ASN A 19 13.86 -55.12 -47.60
CA ASN A 19 13.78 -53.96 -46.73
C ASN A 19 12.88 -54.16 -45.51
N LYS A 20 12.11 -55.25 -45.47
CA LYS A 20 11.18 -55.57 -44.39
C LYS A 20 11.92 -55.98 -43.12
N ILE A 21 11.45 -55.47 -41.98
CA ILE A 21 12.02 -55.73 -40.66
C ILE A 21 10.92 -56.30 -39.77
N GLU A 22 11.07 -57.57 -39.38
CA GLU A 22 10.10 -58.24 -38.51
C GLU A 22 10.65 -58.50 -37.10
N THR A 23 11.97 -58.50 -36.93
CA THR A 23 12.64 -58.74 -35.64
C THR A 23 13.85 -57.83 -35.47
N PHE A 24 14.26 -57.58 -34.22
CA PHE A 24 15.48 -56.82 -33.94
C PHE A 24 16.74 -57.48 -34.51
N GLN A 25 16.78 -58.81 -34.59
CA GLN A 25 17.88 -59.53 -35.24
C GLN A 25 17.90 -59.26 -36.76
N ALA A 26 16.73 -59.27 -37.42
CA ALA A 26 16.64 -58.92 -38.84
C ALA A 26 17.09 -57.47 -39.12
N LEU A 27 16.81 -56.54 -38.21
CA LEU A 27 17.34 -55.17 -38.28
C LEU A 27 18.87 -55.14 -38.22
N LEU A 28 19.48 -55.91 -37.32
CA LEU A 28 20.94 -55.99 -37.17
C LEU A 28 21.60 -56.65 -38.39
N ASP A 29 20.97 -57.68 -38.97
CA ASP A 29 21.48 -58.38 -40.15
C ASP A 29 21.38 -57.49 -41.41
N CYS A 30 20.37 -56.61 -41.49
CA CYS A 30 20.20 -55.64 -42.56
C CYS A 30 21.00 -54.34 -42.37
N LEU A 31 21.55 -54.09 -41.18
CA LEU A 31 22.34 -52.88 -40.86
C LEU A 31 23.50 -52.62 -41.85
N PRO A 32 24.30 -53.62 -42.29
CA PRO A 32 25.40 -53.40 -43.22
C PRO A 32 24.94 -52.89 -44.60
N CYS A 33 23.68 -53.13 -44.96
CA CYS A 33 23.08 -52.67 -46.21
C CYS A 33 22.55 -51.23 -46.13
N LEU A 34 22.41 -50.67 -44.93
CA LEU A 34 21.98 -49.29 -44.72
C LEU A 34 23.15 -48.33 -44.95
N LYS A 35 22.98 -47.41 -45.90
CA LYS A 35 23.95 -46.33 -46.10
C LYS A 35 23.77 -45.27 -45.03
N VAL A 36 24.54 -45.37 -43.96
CA VAL A 36 24.56 -44.38 -42.89
C VAL A 36 25.66 -43.34 -43.18
N SER A 37 25.35 -42.05 -43.06
CA SER A 37 26.29 -40.95 -43.25
C SER A 37 27.34 -40.88 -42.13
N GLN A 38 28.42 -40.11 -42.35
CA GLN A 38 29.47 -39.88 -41.34
C GLN A 38 28.98 -39.04 -40.14
N PHE A 39 27.79 -38.46 -40.23
CA PHE A 39 27.13 -37.73 -39.15
C PHE A 39 26.80 -38.63 -37.95
N TRP A 40 26.54 -39.91 -38.21
CA TRP A 40 26.08 -40.86 -37.20
C TRP A 40 27.19 -41.78 -36.73
N THR A 41 27.37 -41.85 -35.41
CA THR A 41 28.08 -42.93 -34.74
C THR A 41 27.07 -44.01 -34.35
N VAL A 42 27.15 -45.17 -34.97
CA VAL A 42 26.24 -46.29 -34.70
C VAL A 42 26.80 -47.17 -33.60
N VAL A 43 26.03 -47.39 -32.54
CA VAL A 43 26.37 -48.27 -31.41
C VAL A 43 25.30 -49.34 -31.29
N SER A 44 25.68 -50.59 -31.55
CA SER A 44 24.81 -51.75 -31.32
C SER A 44 25.05 -52.32 -29.92
N ARG A 45 23.99 -52.51 -29.14
CA ARG A 45 23.98 -53.21 -27.87
C ARG A 45 22.94 -54.32 -27.88
N GLN A 46 23.01 -55.23 -26.90
CA GLN A 46 22.14 -56.41 -26.83
C GLN A 46 20.63 -56.09 -26.90
N ASN A 47 20.19 -54.93 -26.40
CA ASN A 47 18.76 -54.59 -26.29
C ASN A 47 18.37 -53.30 -27.02
N CYS A 48 19.32 -52.64 -27.71
CA CYS A 48 19.04 -51.42 -28.45
C CYS A 48 20.11 -51.10 -29.50
N LEU A 49 19.68 -50.42 -30.55
CA LEU A 49 20.51 -49.84 -31.59
C LEU A 49 20.47 -48.32 -31.47
N LEU A 50 21.64 -47.68 -31.39
CA LEU A 50 21.78 -46.24 -31.16
C LEU A 50 22.47 -45.59 -32.36
N PHE A 51 21.87 -44.54 -32.91
CA PHE A 51 22.51 -43.63 -33.86
C PHE A 51 22.80 -42.32 -33.11
N LEU A 52 24.07 -41.96 -32.94
CA LEU A 52 24.50 -40.83 -32.11
C LEU A 52 25.26 -39.78 -32.94
N ASN A 53 24.87 -38.51 -32.85
CA ASN A 53 25.72 -37.39 -33.28
C ASN A 53 26.52 -36.91 -32.06
N LEU A 54 27.84 -37.17 -32.11
CA LEU A 54 28.79 -36.80 -31.06
C LEU A 54 29.51 -35.51 -31.45
N LYS A 55 29.27 -34.43 -30.70
CA LYS A 55 30.06 -33.21 -30.84
C LYS A 55 31.29 -33.30 -29.94
N VAL A 56 32.45 -33.40 -30.55
CA VAL A 56 33.74 -33.47 -29.85
C VAL A 56 34.22 -32.05 -29.51
N ASP A 57 33.81 -31.55 -28.34
CA ASP A 57 34.41 -30.40 -27.64
C ASP A 57 35.26 -30.92 -26.44
N ASN A 58 35.79 -30.05 -25.55
CA ASN A 58 36.60 -30.45 -24.38
C ASN A 58 35.96 -31.57 -23.51
N ALA A 59 34.63 -31.67 -23.50
CA ALA A 59 33.88 -32.84 -23.04
C ALA A 59 32.91 -33.27 -24.16
N PRO A 60 32.89 -34.54 -24.57
CA PRO A 60 32.00 -34.99 -25.63
C PRO A 60 30.52 -34.92 -25.18
N LEU A 61 29.68 -34.33 -26.01
CA LEU A 61 28.24 -34.20 -25.76
C LEU A 61 27.46 -34.87 -26.91
N ILE A 62 26.44 -35.65 -26.53
CA ILE A 62 25.48 -36.22 -27.49
C ILE A 62 24.49 -35.11 -27.86
N ARG A 63 24.46 -34.73 -29.13
CA ARG A 63 23.59 -33.65 -29.61
C ARG A 63 22.25 -34.16 -30.10
N GLN A 64 22.27 -35.22 -30.90
CA GLN A 64 21.08 -35.94 -31.34
C GLN A 64 21.31 -37.43 -31.13
N SER A 65 20.25 -38.14 -30.77
CA SER A 65 20.28 -39.60 -30.77
C SER A 65 18.97 -40.19 -31.26
N VAL A 66 19.05 -41.18 -32.15
CA VAL A 66 17.93 -42.04 -32.49
C VAL A 66 18.17 -43.39 -31.83
N THR A 67 17.25 -43.81 -30.98
CA THR A 67 17.29 -45.08 -30.26
C THR A 67 16.20 -45.99 -30.81
N ILE A 68 16.59 -47.20 -31.21
CA ILE A 68 15.68 -48.28 -31.58
C ILE A 68 15.81 -49.37 -30.51
N SER A 69 14.70 -49.70 -29.85
CA SER A 69 14.67 -50.73 -28.81
C SER A 69 14.45 -52.12 -29.42
N GLU A 70 14.58 -53.17 -28.62
CA GLU A 70 14.36 -54.57 -29.02
C GLU A 70 12.95 -54.84 -29.61
N ASP A 71 11.93 -54.10 -29.18
CA ASP A 71 10.57 -54.14 -29.73
C ASP A 71 10.39 -53.33 -31.03
N LEU A 72 11.50 -52.92 -31.65
CA LEU A 72 11.57 -52.04 -32.83
C LEU A 72 11.02 -50.62 -32.59
N SER A 73 10.73 -50.25 -31.33
CA SER A 73 10.24 -48.90 -31.01
C SER A 73 11.31 -47.83 -31.19
N VAL A 74 10.90 -46.68 -31.73
CA VAL A 74 11.82 -45.57 -32.03
C VAL A 74 11.63 -44.42 -31.06
N LYS A 75 12.75 -43.90 -30.56
CA LYS A 75 12.80 -42.64 -29.82
C LYS A 75 13.88 -41.74 -30.38
N VAL A 76 13.53 -40.50 -30.66
CA VAL A 76 14.47 -39.46 -31.10
C VAL A 76 14.68 -38.49 -29.96
N PHE A 77 15.94 -38.16 -29.67
CA PHE A 77 16.32 -37.19 -28.67
C PHE A 77 17.18 -36.10 -29.27
N PHE A 78 16.98 -34.88 -28.78
CA PHE A 78 17.89 -33.76 -28.96
C PHE A 78 18.45 -33.41 -27.58
N GLN A 79 19.74 -33.65 -27.37
CA GLN A 79 20.38 -33.69 -26.06
C GLN A 79 19.65 -34.68 -25.12
N ASP A 80 19.06 -34.19 -24.03
CA ASP A 80 18.32 -34.96 -23.03
C ASP A 80 16.80 -34.94 -23.24
N VAL A 81 16.31 -34.28 -24.30
CA VAL A 81 14.87 -34.09 -24.54
C VAL A 81 14.38 -34.98 -25.68
N GLN A 82 13.31 -35.75 -25.42
CA GLN A 82 12.65 -36.57 -26.43
C GLN A 82 11.81 -35.71 -27.39
N VAL A 83 12.00 -35.88 -28.69
CA VAL A 83 11.28 -35.16 -29.75
C VAL A 83 10.16 -36.04 -30.29
N THR A 84 8.98 -35.46 -30.50
CA THR A 84 7.78 -36.17 -30.99
C THR A 84 7.37 -35.81 -32.42
N LYS A 85 7.91 -34.72 -32.99
CA LYS A 85 7.68 -34.26 -34.37
C LYS A 85 8.94 -33.65 -34.97
N ILE A 86 9.18 -33.91 -36.26
CA ILE A 86 10.32 -33.41 -37.03
C ILE A 86 9.81 -32.81 -38.34
N ASP A 87 10.22 -31.59 -38.70
CA ASP A 87 9.86 -30.98 -39.99
C ASP A 87 10.38 -31.86 -41.14
N GLY A 88 9.48 -32.26 -42.06
CA GLY A 88 9.77 -33.21 -43.15
C GLY A 88 9.19 -34.62 -42.96
N ILE A 89 8.73 -34.97 -41.75
CA ILE A 89 8.01 -36.22 -41.46
C ILE A 89 6.81 -35.92 -40.55
N ASP A 90 5.58 -36.19 -41.03
CA ASP A 90 4.33 -35.85 -40.31
C ASP A 90 4.21 -36.47 -38.91
N THR A 91 4.78 -37.67 -38.72
CA THR A 91 4.87 -38.35 -37.41
C THR A 91 6.09 -39.26 -37.37
N ILE A 92 6.86 -39.21 -36.27
CA ILE A 92 7.95 -40.17 -36.03
C ILE A 92 7.33 -41.58 -35.94
N PRO A 93 7.82 -42.56 -36.72
CA PRO A 93 7.29 -43.92 -36.68
C PRO A 93 7.38 -44.48 -35.27
N ARG A 94 6.29 -45.09 -34.76
CA ARG A 94 6.31 -45.73 -33.44
C ARG A 94 7.19 -46.97 -33.43
N THR A 95 7.25 -47.68 -34.55
CA THR A 95 8.12 -48.84 -34.78
C THR A 95 8.75 -48.76 -36.17
N VAL A 96 9.96 -49.32 -36.34
CA VAL A 96 10.58 -49.49 -37.66
C VAL A 96 10.29 -50.88 -38.20
N ASN A 97 9.45 -50.95 -39.22
CA ASN A 97 9.16 -52.21 -39.92
C ASN A 97 9.74 -52.25 -41.34
N ASP A 98 10.35 -51.15 -41.79
CA ASP A 98 10.95 -50.99 -43.12
C ASP A 98 12.26 -50.17 -43.02
N MET A 99 13.33 -50.67 -43.63
CA MET A 99 14.65 -50.02 -43.66
C MET A 99 14.62 -48.64 -44.35
N ARG A 100 13.70 -48.43 -45.30
CA ARG A 100 13.53 -47.15 -46.01
C ARG A 100 12.98 -46.08 -45.09
N ASP A 101 12.10 -46.44 -44.16
CA ASP A 101 11.56 -45.50 -43.18
C ASP A 101 12.60 -45.11 -42.14
N LEU A 102 13.47 -46.04 -41.75
CA LEU A 102 14.64 -45.72 -40.94
C LEU A 102 15.61 -44.78 -41.66
N SER A 103 15.92 -45.04 -42.93
CA SER A 103 16.78 -44.16 -43.73
C SER A 103 16.20 -42.75 -43.82
N ARG A 104 14.90 -42.62 -44.17
CA ARG A 104 14.22 -41.32 -44.24
C ARG A 104 14.23 -40.59 -42.90
N LEU A 105 14.05 -41.31 -41.79
CA LEU A 105 14.11 -40.74 -40.44
C LEU A 105 15.50 -40.21 -40.12
N LEU A 106 16.55 -40.99 -40.40
CA LEU A 106 17.94 -40.58 -40.16
C LEU A 106 18.31 -39.37 -41.03
N ASP A 107 17.93 -39.37 -42.31
CA ASP A 107 18.15 -38.27 -43.24
C ASP A 107 17.41 -36.99 -42.79
N ALA A 108 16.16 -37.13 -42.31
CA ALA A 108 15.40 -36.01 -41.77
C ALA A 108 16.05 -35.43 -40.50
N VAL A 109 16.51 -36.28 -39.57
CA VAL A 109 17.18 -35.84 -38.35
C VAL A 109 18.54 -35.20 -38.64
N GLU A 110 19.27 -35.70 -39.65
CA GLU A 110 20.52 -35.10 -40.13
C GLU A 110 20.28 -33.73 -40.78
N SER A 111 19.26 -33.62 -41.64
CA SER A 111 18.89 -32.35 -42.30
C SER A 111 18.47 -31.24 -41.33
N LEU A 112 17.99 -31.59 -40.13
CA LEU A 112 17.71 -30.62 -39.07
C LEU A 112 18.98 -29.87 -38.62
N GLU A 113 20.16 -30.53 -38.66
CA GLU A 113 21.44 -29.87 -38.33
C GLU A 113 21.88 -28.93 -39.47
N GLU A 114 21.74 -29.35 -40.73
CA GLU A 114 22.10 -28.52 -41.90
C GLU A 114 21.19 -27.28 -42.06
N MET A 115 19.90 -27.40 -41.75
CA MET A 115 18.98 -26.25 -41.66
C MET A 115 19.32 -25.34 -40.48
N CYS A 116 19.74 -25.90 -39.34
CA CYS A 116 20.21 -25.11 -38.20
C CYS A 116 21.55 -24.40 -38.45
N ALA A 117 22.34 -24.87 -39.43
CA ALA A 117 23.62 -24.29 -39.81
C ALA A 117 23.50 -23.12 -40.81
N SER A 118 22.42 -23.04 -41.60
CA SER A 118 22.38 -22.16 -42.79
C SER A 118 21.55 -20.88 -42.69
N LYS A 119 20.69 -20.66 -41.68
CA LYS A 119 20.08 -19.34 -41.38
C LYS A 119 19.80 -19.17 -39.89
N THR A 120 20.43 -18.17 -39.27
CA THR A 120 20.29 -17.87 -37.82
C THR A 120 18.84 -17.67 -37.38
N GLU A 121 17.98 -17.13 -38.26
CA GLU A 121 16.54 -16.92 -37.99
C GLU A 121 15.75 -18.25 -37.88
N ASP A 122 16.09 -19.25 -38.70
CA ASP A 122 15.37 -20.53 -38.73
C ASP A 122 15.68 -21.36 -37.46
N ARG A 123 16.92 -21.28 -36.96
CA ARG A 123 17.33 -21.89 -35.69
C ARG A 123 16.64 -21.26 -34.47
N ILE A 124 16.52 -19.93 -34.43
CA ILE A 124 15.81 -19.23 -33.34
C ILE A 124 14.32 -19.61 -33.36
N SER A 125 13.71 -19.66 -34.54
CA SER A 125 12.32 -20.08 -34.70
C SER A 125 12.08 -21.52 -34.20
N ALA A 126 12.97 -22.46 -34.55
CA ALA A 126 12.89 -23.85 -34.07
C ALA A 126 12.99 -23.96 -32.54
N ILE A 127 13.92 -23.23 -31.91
CA ILE A 127 14.09 -23.21 -30.46
C ILE A 127 12.87 -22.59 -29.76
N LEU A 128 12.33 -21.50 -30.30
CA LEU A 128 11.12 -20.86 -29.76
C LEU A 128 9.90 -21.78 -29.87
N LYS A 129 9.75 -22.54 -30.97
CA LYS A 129 8.70 -23.55 -31.10
C LYS A 129 8.83 -24.66 -30.04
N LEU A 130 10.05 -25.13 -29.76
CA LEU A 130 10.30 -26.10 -28.69
C LEU A 130 9.99 -25.53 -27.30
N ALA A 131 10.40 -24.28 -27.03
CA ALA A 131 10.06 -23.61 -25.78
C ALA A 131 8.53 -23.46 -25.62
N LEU A 132 7.81 -23.19 -26.72
CA LEU A 132 6.36 -23.11 -26.74
C LEU A 132 5.71 -24.45 -26.38
N SER A 133 6.17 -25.57 -26.97
CA SER A 133 5.60 -26.89 -26.66
C SER A 133 5.82 -27.28 -25.19
N LEU A 134 7.00 -26.97 -24.63
CA LEU A 134 7.27 -27.19 -23.20
C LEU A 134 6.36 -26.35 -22.30
N LEU A 135 6.15 -25.07 -22.65
CA LEU A 135 5.23 -24.20 -21.92
C LEU A 135 3.79 -24.69 -22.02
N GLU A 136 3.37 -25.24 -23.16
CA GLU A 136 2.07 -25.86 -23.36
C GLU A 136 1.86 -27.10 -22.50
N ASP A 137 2.84 -27.99 -22.43
CA ASP A 137 2.76 -29.19 -21.58
C ASP A 137 2.63 -28.82 -20.10
N VAL A 138 3.42 -27.86 -19.63
CA VAL A 138 3.37 -27.39 -18.23
C VAL A 138 2.06 -26.68 -17.92
N THR A 139 1.56 -25.82 -18.82
CA THR A 139 0.29 -25.10 -18.61
C THR A 139 -0.94 -26.01 -18.71
N ASN A 140 -0.89 -27.10 -19.49
CA ASN A 140 -1.96 -28.09 -19.58
C ASN A 140 -1.95 -29.12 -18.44
N SER A 141 -0.82 -29.32 -17.78
CA SER A 141 -0.74 -30.17 -16.58
C SER A 141 -1.50 -29.52 -15.42
N ASN A 142 -2.31 -30.29 -14.67
CA ASN A 142 -3.16 -29.85 -13.56
C ASN A 142 -2.37 -29.36 -12.31
N LEU A 143 -1.45 -28.41 -12.47
CA LEU A 143 -0.74 -27.77 -11.38
C LEU A 143 -1.66 -26.73 -10.73
N LYS A 144 -2.19 -27.07 -9.53
CA LYS A 144 -3.10 -26.26 -8.70
C LYS A 144 -2.45 -25.02 -8.06
N ASP A 145 -1.46 -24.40 -8.69
CA ASP A 145 -0.74 -23.23 -8.15
C ASP A 145 -1.02 -22.00 -9.03
N ASP A 146 -2.04 -21.22 -8.63
CA ASP A 146 -2.62 -20.09 -9.38
C ASP A 146 -1.58 -19.02 -9.79
N GLU A 147 -0.58 -18.78 -8.93
CA GLU A 147 0.42 -17.72 -9.14
C GLU A 147 1.40 -18.06 -10.28
N ARG A 148 1.88 -19.31 -10.32
CA ARG A 148 2.81 -19.75 -11.37
C ARG A 148 2.11 -19.91 -12.70
N HIS A 149 0.84 -20.31 -12.69
CA HIS A 149 0.05 -20.53 -13.90
C HIS A 149 -0.12 -19.23 -14.72
N SER A 150 -0.42 -18.10 -14.07
CA SER A 150 -0.52 -16.80 -14.77
C SER A 150 0.82 -16.35 -15.37
N ALA A 151 1.92 -16.51 -14.62
CA ALA A 151 3.26 -16.19 -15.11
C ALA A 151 3.66 -17.07 -16.31
N LEU A 152 3.35 -18.36 -16.26
CA LEU A 152 3.60 -19.30 -17.36
C LEU A 152 2.78 -18.98 -18.60
N ASN A 153 1.49 -18.63 -18.45
CA ASN A 153 0.64 -18.18 -19.56
C ASN A 153 1.16 -16.88 -20.19
N PHE A 154 1.64 -15.95 -19.38
CA PHE A 154 2.28 -14.73 -19.89
C PHE A 154 3.53 -15.06 -20.72
N LEU A 155 4.42 -15.94 -20.21
CA LEU A 155 5.62 -16.36 -20.95
C LEU A 155 5.27 -17.08 -22.25
N LYS A 156 4.26 -17.95 -22.23
CA LYS A 156 3.72 -18.63 -23.41
C LYS A 156 3.29 -17.62 -24.47
N GLU A 157 2.50 -16.61 -24.10
CA GLU A 157 2.07 -15.56 -25.03
C GLU A 157 3.26 -14.75 -25.57
N GLN A 158 4.27 -14.45 -24.76
CA GLN A 158 5.47 -13.76 -25.23
C GLN A 158 6.23 -14.57 -26.30
N VAL A 159 6.36 -15.88 -26.14
CA VAL A 159 6.98 -16.77 -27.14
C VAL A 159 6.16 -16.79 -28.43
N VAL A 160 4.83 -16.89 -28.35
CA VAL A 160 3.94 -16.81 -29.52
C VAL A 160 4.11 -15.48 -30.26
N LEU A 161 4.19 -14.36 -29.52
CA LEU A 161 4.39 -13.03 -30.11
C LEU A 161 5.77 -12.85 -30.76
N LEU A 162 6.79 -13.57 -30.29
CA LEU A 162 8.12 -13.58 -30.92
C LEU A 162 8.13 -14.39 -32.23
N LEU A 163 7.31 -15.45 -32.32
CA LEU A 163 7.14 -16.26 -33.53
C LEU A 163 6.25 -15.59 -34.58
N SER A 164 5.37 -14.66 -34.17
CA SER A 164 4.40 -14.03 -35.06
C SER A 164 4.96 -12.81 -35.80
N LYS A 165 4.71 -12.75 -37.12
CA LYS A 165 4.98 -11.55 -37.95
C LYS A 165 3.97 -10.43 -37.70
N THR A 166 2.72 -10.79 -37.37
CA THR A 166 1.63 -9.86 -37.06
C THR A 166 1.07 -10.17 -35.68
N PRO A 167 1.57 -9.50 -34.62
CA PRO A 167 1.22 -9.83 -33.26
C PRO A 167 -0.26 -9.56 -32.99
N GLN A 168 -0.99 -10.60 -32.58
CA GLN A 168 -2.32 -10.50 -32.00
C GLN A 168 -2.19 -10.64 -30.49
N TYR A 169 -2.75 -9.69 -29.74
CA TYR A 169 -2.64 -9.64 -28.29
C TYR A 169 -3.92 -10.19 -27.66
N SER A 170 -3.76 -11.02 -26.64
CA SER A 170 -4.89 -11.49 -25.83
C SER A 170 -5.58 -10.33 -25.10
N SER A 171 -6.83 -10.55 -24.67
CA SER A 171 -7.55 -9.60 -23.81
C SER A 171 -6.80 -9.37 -22.50
N GLU A 172 -6.24 -10.41 -21.91
CA GLU A 172 -5.46 -10.36 -20.67
C GLU A 172 -4.21 -9.49 -20.82
N LEU A 173 -3.41 -9.72 -21.88
CA LEU A 173 -2.23 -8.92 -22.14
C LEU A 173 -2.57 -7.45 -22.47
N LEU A 174 -3.70 -7.21 -23.13
CA LEU A 174 -4.20 -5.85 -23.37
C LEU A 174 -4.63 -5.16 -22.07
N VAL A 175 -5.30 -5.86 -21.17
CA VAL A 175 -5.66 -5.36 -19.83
C VAL A 175 -4.40 -5.06 -19.02
N PHE A 176 -3.47 -6.02 -18.97
CA PHE A 176 -2.17 -5.87 -18.31
C PHE A 176 -1.38 -4.67 -18.84
N SER A 177 -1.26 -4.57 -20.16
CA SER A 177 -0.56 -3.47 -20.82
C SER A 177 -1.24 -2.12 -20.57
N SER A 178 -2.58 -2.09 -20.54
CA SER A 178 -3.35 -0.89 -20.25
C SER A 178 -3.17 -0.44 -18.80
N LEU A 179 -3.15 -1.37 -17.86
CA LEU A 179 -2.87 -1.09 -16.45
C LEU A 179 -1.45 -0.58 -16.25
N LEU A 180 -0.45 -1.28 -16.79
CA LEU A 180 0.94 -0.85 -16.71
C LEU A 180 1.15 0.54 -17.34
N PHE A 181 0.52 0.80 -18.49
CA PHE A 181 0.58 2.10 -19.15
C PHE A 181 -0.11 3.21 -18.34
N THR A 182 -1.24 2.93 -17.68
CA THR A 182 -1.93 3.93 -16.85
C THR A 182 -1.20 4.19 -15.53
N ILE A 183 -0.53 3.18 -14.96
CA ILE A 183 0.32 3.30 -13.75
C ILE A 183 1.58 4.10 -14.08
N SER A 184 2.33 3.73 -15.13
CA SER A 184 3.54 4.42 -15.54
C SER A 184 3.75 4.35 -17.06
N PRO A 185 3.35 5.41 -17.81
CA PRO A 185 3.62 5.49 -19.24
C PRO A 185 5.12 5.48 -19.57
N HIS A 186 5.97 5.93 -18.64
CA HIS A 186 7.42 5.92 -18.83
C HIS A 186 7.98 4.50 -18.71
N ALA A 187 7.64 3.77 -17.63
CA ALA A 187 8.06 2.38 -17.47
C ALA A 187 7.56 1.50 -18.62
N TYR A 188 6.30 1.70 -19.05
CA TYR A 188 5.75 1.00 -20.21
C TYR A 188 6.55 1.26 -21.48
N ARG A 189 6.86 2.54 -21.77
CA ARG A 189 7.66 2.90 -22.95
C ARG A 189 9.06 2.30 -22.87
N PHE A 190 9.70 2.34 -21.70
CA PHE A 190 11.01 1.74 -21.47
C PHE A 190 10.99 0.23 -21.73
N LEU A 191 10.07 -0.50 -21.09
CA LEU A 191 9.92 -1.96 -21.26
C LEU A 191 9.62 -2.37 -22.70
N ARG A 192 8.83 -1.56 -23.41
CA ARG A 192 8.57 -1.79 -24.83
C ARG A 192 9.79 -1.48 -25.70
N SER A 193 10.52 -0.39 -25.40
CA SER A 193 11.69 0.03 -26.18
C SER A 193 12.91 -0.84 -25.97
N SER A 194 13.05 -1.49 -24.80
CA SER A 194 14.13 -2.44 -24.55
C SER A 194 14.01 -3.71 -25.38
N ALA A 195 12.84 -3.94 -26.01
CA ALA A 195 12.51 -5.14 -26.77
C ALA A 195 12.56 -6.46 -25.97
N ASN A 196 12.76 -6.39 -24.65
CA ASN A 196 12.74 -7.54 -23.75
C ASN A 196 11.35 -8.19 -23.68
N LEU A 197 10.28 -7.41 -23.88
CA LEU A 197 8.90 -7.87 -23.92
C LEU A 197 8.18 -7.35 -25.18
N LYS A 198 7.40 -8.21 -25.83
CA LYS A 198 6.52 -7.85 -26.94
C LYS A 198 5.21 -7.29 -26.39
N LEU A 199 5.15 -5.97 -26.29
CA LEU A 199 4.01 -5.23 -25.76
C LEU A 199 3.28 -4.41 -26.85
N PRO A 200 1.95 -4.25 -26.74
CA PRO A 200 1.15 -3.41 -27.62
C PRO A 200 1.71 -2.00 -27.84
N HIS A 201 1.44 -1.40 -29.00
CA HIS A 201 1.75 0.02 -29.17
C HIS A 201 0.80 0.89 -28.35
N GLN A 202 1.28 2.05 -27.90
CA GLN A 202 0.49 3.01 -27.12
C GLN A 202 -0.81 3.46 -27.84
N SER A 203 -0.84 3.46 -29.18
CA SER A 203 -2.06 3.76 -29.94
C SER A 203 -3.12 2.69 -29.75
N THR A 204 -2.73 1.41 -29.75
CA THR A 204 -3.61 0.28 -29.47
C THR A 204 -4.18 0.39 -28.06
N ILE A 205 -3.34 0.66 -27.06
CA ILE A 205 -3.79 0.87 -25.67
C ILE A 205 -4.77 2.04 -25.59
N ARG A 206 -4.45 3.19 -26.18
CA ARG A 206 -5.33 4.38 -26.17
C ARG A 206 -6.68 4.11 -26.83
N ARG A 207 -6.71 3.29 -27.88
CA ARG A 207 -7.94 2.86 -28.56
C ARG A 207 -8.77 1.95 -27.66
N VAL A 208 -8.16 0.94 -27.04
CA VAL A 208 -8.82 0.03 -26.10
C VAL A 208 -9.35 0.78 -24.87
N CYS A 209 -8.53 1.62 -24.22
CA CYS A 209 -8.99 2.48 -23.12
C CYS A 209 -9.97 3.59 -23.56
N GLY A 210 -10.07 3.83 -24.87
CA GLY A 210 -11.00 4.80 -25.48
C GLY A 210 -12.45 4.36 -25.40
N SER A 211 -12.71 3.05 -25.56
CA SER A 211 -14.07 2.51 -25.63
C SER A 211 -14.81 2.48 -24.28
N TYR A 212 -14.10 2.55 -23.15
CA TYR A 212 -14.71 2.33 -21.83
C TYR A 212 -15.59 3.49 -21.32
N GLU A 213 -15.67 4.65 -21.99
CA GLU A 213 -16.53 5.79 -21.63
C GLU A 213 -16.60 6.05 -20.10
N VAL A 214 -15.44 6.28 -19.48
CA VAL A 214 -15.33 6.56 -18.02
C VAL A 214 -14.86 7.99 -17.72
N SER A 215 -14.84 8.86 -18.74
CA SER A 215 -14.32 10.23 -18.62
C SER A 215 -15.31 11.13 -17.88
N PRO A 216 -14.91 11.79 -16.77
CA PRO A 216 -15.79 12.74 -16.07
C PRO A 216 -16.18 13.97 -16.91
N ALA A 217 -15.38 14.29 -17.93
CA ALA A 217 -15.68 15.38 -18.88
C ALA A 217 -16.96 15.10 -19.69
N ALA A 218 -17.28 13.83 -19.95
CA ALA A 218 -18.49 13.45 -20.66
C ALA A 218 -19.75 13.60 -19.78
N GLU A 219 -19.60 13.55 -18.45
CA GLU A 219 -20.70 13.60 -17.47
C GLU A 219 -21.19 15.02 -17.15
N GLN A 220 -20.67 16.04 -17.86
CA GLN A 220 -21.08 17.44 -17.68
C GLN A 220 -22.44 17.75 -18.32
N GLN A 221 -22.91 16.88 -19.22
CA GLN A 221 -24.22 16.99 -19.85
C GLN A 221 -25.25 16.17 -19.07
N SER A 222 -26.48 16.65 -18.95
CA SER A 222 -27.52 16.00 -18.14
C SER A 222 -27.83 14.56 -18.59
N ALA A 223 -27.76 14.27 -19.90
CA ALA A 223 -28.06 12.93 -20.45
C ALA A 223 -27.03 11.85 -20.02
N SER A 224 -25.79 12.26 -19.75
CA SER A 224 -24.66 11.38 -19.40
C SER A 224 -24.25 11.49 -17.93
N LEU A 225 -25.00 12.25 -17.13
CA LEU A 225 -24.79 12.45 -15.71
C LEU A 225 -24.72 11.08 -15.01
N LEU A 226 -23.67 10.87 -14.21
CA LEU A 226 -23.39 9.64 -13.46
C LEU A 226 -23.28 8.36 -14.32
N SER A 227 -22.95 8.46 -15.61
CA SER A 227 -22.73 7.29 -16.48
C SER A 227 -21.71 6.29 -15.93
N TYR A 228 -20.67 6.75 -15.24
CA TYR A 228 -19.74 5.86 -14.54
C TYR A 228 -20.41 5.12 -13.37
N ALA A 229 -21.25 5.78 -12.57
CA ALA A 229 -21.96 5.13 -11.46
C ALA A 229 -22.91 4.04 -11.96
N LYS A 230 -23.60 4.29 -13.09
CA LYS A 230 -24.45 3.30 -13.78
C LYS A 230 -23.70 2.01 -14.09
N LYS A 231 -22.47 2.13 -14.60
CA LYS A 231 -21.59 0.98 -14.89
C LYS A 231 -21.08 0.30 -13.62
N LEU A 232 -20.85 1.04 -12.54
CA LEU A 232 -20.39 0.45 -11.29
C LEU A 232 -21.45 -0.45 -10.66
N VAL A 233 -22.71 0.01 -10.62
CA VAL A 233 -23.78 -0.70 -9.92
C VAL A 233 -24.06 -2.09 -10.51
N THR A 234 -23.86 -2.28 -11.81
CA THR A 234 -24.00 -3.60 -12.45
C THR A 234 -23.02 -4.64 -11.90
N THR A 235 -21.87 -4.19 -11.38
CA THR A 235 -20.84 -5.05 -10.78
C THR A 235 -20.92 -5.12 -9.24
N MET A 236 -21.70 -4.23 -8.61
CA MET A 236 -21.80 -4.14 -7.14
C MET A 236 -22.81 -5.14 -6.59
N LYS A 237 -22.42 -5.83 -5.51
CA LYS A 237 -23.32 -6.71 -4.74
C LYS A 237 -24.36 -5.89 -3.99
N HIS A 238 -25.50 -6.49 -3.64
CA HIS A 238 -26.62 -5.79 -3.00
C HIS A 238 -26.20 -5.02 -1.73
N HIS A 239 -25.46 -5.65 -0.82
CA HIS A 239 -24.99 -5.02 0.41
C HIS A 239 -24.00 -3.85 0.17
N GLU A 240 -23.39 -3.76 -1.01
CA GLU A 240 -22.46 -2.68 -1.33
C GLU A 240 -23.17 -1.40 -1.75
N ARG A 241 -24.45 -1.49 -2.10
CA ARG A 241 -25.24 -0.39 -2.70
C ARG A 241 -25.74 0.64 -1.69
N THR A 242 -25.64 0.36 -0.40
CA THR A 242 -25.84 1.38 0.64
C THR A 242 -24.58 2.22 0.77
N VAL A 243 -24.70 3.51 0.46
CA VAL A 243 -23.58 4.42 0.33
C VAL A 243 -23.77 5.72 1.11
N VAL A 244 -22.66 6.41 1.33
CA VAL A 244 -22.62 7.83 1.73
C VAL A 244 -22.07 8.66 0.59
N LEU A 245 -22.55 9.90 0.47
CA LEU A 245 -22.08 10.87 -0.51
C LEU A 245 -21.23 11.93 0.17
N MET A 246 -19.98 12.03 -0.25
CA MET A 246 -19.03 13.04 0.23
C MET A 246 -18.87 14.13 -0.81
N MET A 247 -18.72 15.36 -0.35
CA MET A 247 -18.49 16.52 -1.20
C MET A 247 -17.40 17.42 -0.60
N ASP A 248 -16.43 17.77 -1.43
CA ASP A 248 -15.38 18.74 -1.10
C ASP A 248 -14.92 19.48 -2.37
N GLU A 249 -14.26 20.63 -2.20
CA GLU A 249 -13.77 21.46 -3.28
C GLU A 249 -12.25 21.40 -3.44
N ILE A 250 -11.78 21.43 -4.69
CA ILE A 250 -10.37 21.60 -5.02
C ILE A 250 -10.17 22.89 -5.80
N HIS A 251 -9.26 23.74 -5.33
CA HIS A 251 -8.85 24.95 -6.05
C HIS A 251 -8.00 24.58 -7.27
N LEU A 252 -8.33 25.20 -8.40
CA LEU A 252 -7.72 24.96 -9.69
C LEU A 252 -6.78 26.10 -10.07
N GLN A 253 -5.85 25.82 -11.00
CA GLN A 253 -5.24 26.86 -11.82
C GLN A 253 -6.24 27.20 -12.94
N PRO A 254 -6.85 28.40 -12.97
CA PRO A 254 -7.80 28.77 -14.02
C PRO A 254 -7.03 29.00 -15.33
N TYR A 255 -7.29 28.19 -16.36
CA TYR A 255 -6.79 28.42 -17.71
C TYR A 255 -7.60 27.65 -18.76
N PHE A 256 -7.54 28.12 -20.01
CA PHE A 256 -8.08 27.44 -21.18
C PHE A 256 -7.01 26.69 -21.94
N ASP A 257 -7.38 25.56 -22.53
CA ASP A 257 -6.48 24.71 -23.30
C ASP A 257 -7.17 24.24 -24.58
N TYR A 258 -6.37 23.86 -25.59
CA TYR A 258 -6.87 23.29 -26.83
C TYR A 258 -6.43 21.84 -26.95
N LYS A 259 -7.39 20.92 -26.99
CA LYS A 259 -7.11 19.49 -27.06
C LYS A 259 -8.11 18.75 -27.94
N GLY A 260 -7.59 18.01 -28.92
CA GLY A 260 -8.40 17.08 -29.72
C GLY A 260 -9.52 17.78 -30.50
N GLY A 261 -9.29 19.00 -30.96
CA GLY A 261 -10.30 19.79 -31.69
C GLY A 261 -11.21 20.62 -30.79
N SER A 262 -11.10 20.54 -29.46
CA SER A 262 -12.01 21.22 -28.53
C SER A 262 -11.28 22.14 -27.56
N VAL A 263 -11.96 23.23 -27.17
CA VAL A 263 -11.54 24.09 -26.06
C VAL A 263 -11.97 23.45 -24.75
N VAL A 264 -11.03 23.31 -23.81
CA VAL A 264 -11.27 22.78 -22.47
C VAL A 264 -10.79 23.76 -21.42
N GLY A 265 -11.27 23.63 -20.17
CA GLY A 265 -10.89 24.55 -19.08
C GLY A 265 -12.03 25.43 -18.56
N ALA A 266 -13.15 25.50 -19.30
CA ALA A 266 -14.32 26.27 -18.92
C ALA A 266 -14.97 25.75 -17.63
N ALA A 267 -15.58 26.67 -16.87
CA ALA A 267 -16.54 26.34 -15.83
C ALA A 267 -17.86 25.83 -16.45
N SER A 268 -18.58 24.95 -15.75
CA SER A 268 -19.89 24.46 -16.20
C SER A 268 -21.00 25.51 -16.02
N ASN A 269 -20.76 26.53 -15.20
CA ASN A 269 -21.76 27.52 -14.82
C ASN A 269 -21.44 28.96 -15.28
N SER A 270 -20.37 29.16 -16.04
CA SER A 270 -19.99 30.47 -16.59
C SER A 270 -19.09 30.30 -17.82
N PRO A 271 -18.96 31.31 -18.70
CA PRO A 271 -18.01 31.27 -19.82
C PRO A 271 -16.54 31.42 -19.38
N ASN A 272 -16.27 31.60 -18.09
CA ASN A 272 -14.92 31.79 -17.57
C ASN A 272 -14.19 30.46 -17.34
N ALA A 273 -12.87 30.53 -17.17
CA ALA A 273 -12.09 29.37 -16.73
C ALA A 273 -12.52 28.93 -15.32
N ALA A 274 -12.59 27.61 -15.11
CA ALA A 274 -12.94 27.03 -13.82
C ALA A 274 -11.89 27.40 -12.75
N LYS A 275 -12.34 27.96 -11.62
CA LYS A 275 -11.49 28.31 -10.48
C LYS A 275 -11.48 27.23 -9.41
N THR A 276 -12.59 26.51 -9.27
CA THR A 276 -12.73 25.38 -8.35
C THR A 276 -13.42 24.22 -9.04
N ALA A 277 -13.25 23.02 -8.48
CA ALA A 277 -14.07 21.87 -8.84
C ALA A 277 -14.67 21.26 -7.57
N HIS A 278 -15.99 21.10 -7.55
CA HIS A 278 -16.67 20.32 -6.52
C HIS A 278 -16.63 18.85 -6.92
N VAL A 279 -16.09 18.02 -6.05
CA VAL A 279 -15.91 16.59 -6.32
C VAL A 279 -16.82 15.80 -5.41
N PHE A 280 -17.64 14.95 -6.03
CA PHE A 280 -18.62 14.10 -5.37
C PHE A 280 -18.11 12.66 -5.38
N MET A 281 -17.90 12.09 -4.19
CA MET A 281 -17.43 10.71 -4.03
C MET A 281 -18.45 9.91 -3.23
N MET A 282 -18.83 8.75 -3.76
CA MET A 282 -19.60 7.77 -3.00
C MET A 282 -18.68 6.78 -2.28
N GLN A 283 -19.09 6.31 -1.12
CA GLN A 283 -18.44 5.20 -0.41
C GLN A 283 -19.48 4.21 0.10
N SER A 284 -19.24 2.92 -0.12
CA SER A 284 -20.06 1.85 0.44
C SER A 284 -19.88 1.72 1.96
N LEU A 285 -20.99 1.60 2.68
CA LEU A 285 -20.99 1.38 4.12
C LEU A 285 -20.57 -0.04 4.54
N LEU A 286 -20.75 -1.03 3.66
CA LEU A 286 -20.43 -2.44 3.97
C LEU A 286 -19.29 -3.03 3.13
N SER A 287 -18.69 -2.27 2.21
CA SER A 287 -17.44 -2.70 1.52
C SER A 287 -16.37 -1.62 1.44
N SER A 288 -15.20 -1.94 0.87
CA SER A 288 -14.09 -1.01 0.68
C SER A 288 -14.26 -0.10 -0.55
N GLN A 289 -15.36 -0.28 -1.30
CA GLN A 289 -15.64 0.44 -2.54
C GLN A 289 -15.88 1.94 -2.28
N LYS A 290 -15.12 2.77 -3.01
CA LYS A 290 -15.19 4.24 -2.97
C LYS A 290 -14.86 4.85 -4.32
N ASN A 291 -15.74 5.68 -4.87
CA ASN A 291 -15.68 6.10 -6.27
C ASN A 291 -16.08 7.56 -6.44
N VAL A 292 -15.31 8.34 -7.20
CA VAL A 292 -15.74 9.68 -7.61
C VAL A 292 -16.81 9.51 -8.67
N VAL A 293 -18.03 9.93 -8.33
CA VAL A 293 -19.20 9.78 -9.19
C VAL A 293 -19.42 10.99 -10.08
N HIS A 294 -19.01 12.18 -9.62
CA HIS A 294 -19.13 13.41 -10.41
C HIS A 294 -18.07 14.44 -10.02
N ILE A 295 -17.70 15.31 -10.97
CA ILE A 295 -16.80 16.44 -10.79
C ILE A 295 -17.45 17.64 -11.48
N LEU A 296 -17.81 18.67 -10.72
CA LEU A 296 -18.41 19.89 -11.23
C LEU A 296 -17.39 21.04 -11.22
N PRO A 297 -16.85 21.45 -12.37
CA PRO A 297 -16.01 22.64 -12.47
C PRO A 297 -16.85 23.91 -12.42
N VAL A 298 -16.46 24.87 -11.59
CA VAL A 298 -17.16 26.15 -11.41
C VAL A 298 -16.20 27.32 -11.34
N ASP A 299 -16.68 28.50 -11.71
CA ASP A 299 -15.98 29.77 -11.43
C ASP A 299 -16.32 30.25 -10.02
N GLN A 300 -17.61 30.45 -9.75
CA GLN A 300 -18.17 30.76 -8.44
C GLN A 300 -19.49 30.01 -8.30
N ILE A 301 -19.79 29.45 -7.14
CA ILE A 301 -21.07 28.78 -6.88
C ILE A 301 -21.71 29.32 -5.61
N ASN A 302 -23.03 29.52 -5.65
CA ASN A 302 -23.81 29.87 -4.47
C ASN A 302 -24.52 28.64 -3.88
N ALA A 303 -25.02 28.78 -2.65
CA ALA A 303 -25.63 27.68 -1.92
C ALA A 303 -26.87 27.08 -2.62
N GLN A 304 -27.65 27.91 -3.33
CA GLN A 304 -28.84 27.49 -4.07
C GLN A 304 -28.46 26.60 -5.26
N GLN A 305 -27.48 27.03 -6.06
CA GLN A 305 -26.97 26.27 -7.20
C GLN A 305 -26.37 24.94 -6.74
N LEU A 306 -25.57 24.96 -5.67
CA LEU A 306 -24.98 23.74 -5.11
C LEU A 306 -26.05 22.78 -4.56
N HIS A 307 -27.12 23.30 -3.95
CA HIS A 307 -28.27 22.51 -3.52
C HIS A 307 -28.97 21.82 -4.69
N THR A 308 -29.23 22.54 -5.79
CA THR A 308 -29.85 21.95 -6.99
C THR A 308 -29.01 20.81 -7.55
N VAL A 309 -27.69 21.00 -7.66
CA VAL A 309 -26.79 19.95 -8.14
C VAL A 309 -26.75 18.76 -7.19
N LEU A 310 -26.58 19.00 -5.88
CA LEU A 310 -26.51 17.95 -4.88
C LEU A 310 -27.79 17.12 -4.84
N ARG A 311 -28.96 17.78 -4.88
CA ARG A 311 -30.26 17.10 -4.97
C ARG A 311 -30.35 16.24 -6.24
N SER A 312 -29.96 16.78 -7.39
CA SER A 312 -29.96 16.03 -8.65
C SER A 312 -29.04 14.81 -8.61
N ILE A 313 -27.86 14.92 -8.00
CA ILE A 313 -26.92 13.78 -7.85
C ILE A 313 -27.51 12.71 -6.95
N ILE A 314 -28.10 13.08 -5.80
CA ILE A 314 -28.71 12.11 -4.88
C ILE A 314 -29.86 11.38 -5.58
N THR A 315 -30.77 12.11 -6.24
CA THR A 315 -31.88 11.50 -6.96
C THR A 315 -31.43 10.56 -8.07
N GLU A 316 -30.41 10.94 -8.85
CA GLU A 316 -29.91 10.07 -9.91
C GLU A 316 -29.14 8.86 -9.35
N LEU A 317 -28.45 8.97 -8.22
CA LEU A 317 -27.83 7.80 -7.56
C LEU A 317 -28.89 6.78 -7.11
N GLU A 318 -30.01 7.23 -6.54
CA GLU A 318 -31.15 6.36 -6.19
C GLU A 318 -31.76 5.70 -7.41
N ASN A 319 -31.99 6.45 -8.49
CA ASN A 319 -32.53 5.90 -9.75
C ASN A 319 -31.65 4.78 -10.34
N VAL A 320 -30.33 4.85 -10.11
CA VAL A 320 -29.37 3.85 -10.57
C VAL A 320 -29.34 2.61 -9.66
N GLY A 321 -29.99 2.66 -8.49
CA GLY A 321 -30.09 1.56 -7.54
C GLY A 321 -29.07 1.63 -6.39
N LEU A 322 -28.55 2.81 -6.08
CA LEU A 322 -27.73 3.06 -4.89
C LEU A 322 -28.56 3.79 -3.83
N HIS A 323 -28.46 3.36 -2.59
CA HIS A 323 -29.17 4.01 -1.48
C HIS A 323 -28.25 4.98 -0.73
N VAL A 324 -28.52 6.28 -0.78
CA VAL A 324 -27.70 7.35 -0.21
C VAL A 324 -28.19 7.71 1.20
N VAL A 325 -27.49 7.21 2.22
CA VAL A 325 -27.91 7.39 3.63
C VAL A 325 -27.51 8.75 4.19
N ALA A 326 -26.34 9.28 3.79
CA ALA A 326 -25.81 10.51 4.37
C ALA A 326 -25.02 11.35 3.37
N VAL A 327 -25.04 12.68 3.58
CA VAL A 327 -24.16 13.65 2.94
C VAL A 327 -23.10 14.11 3.94
N ILE A 328 -21.83 14.13 3.49
CA ILE A 328 -20.68 14.52 4.31
C ILE A 328 -19.96 15.69 3.63
N THR A 329 -19.80 16.80 4.34
CA THR A 329 -19.11 18.00 3.83
C THR A 329 -18.19 18.60 4.89
N ASP A 330 -17.33 19.54 4.50
CA ASP A 330 -16.65 20.41 5.48
C ASP A 330 -17.65 21.38 6.17
N ASN A 331 -17.17 22.17 7.13
CA ASN A 331 -18.00 23.13 7.86
C ASN A 331 -18.10 24.51 7.17
N ASN A 332 -17.88 24.63 5.85
CA ASN A 332 -17.96 25.91 5.16
C ASN A 332 -19.39 26.48 5.21
N SER A 333 -19.53 27.81 5.30
CA SER A 333 -20.81 28.51 5.34
C SER A 333 -21.70 28.22 4.12
N ILE A 334 -21.11 28.07 2.93
CA ILE A 334 -21.85 27.69 1.70
C ILE A 334 -22.46 26.29 1.87
N ASN A 335 -21.67 25.32 2.33
CA ASN A 335 -22.11 23.94 2.53
C ASN A 335 -23.21 23.83 3.60
N ARG A 336 -23.06 24.54 4.73
CA ARG A 336 -24.12 24.63 5.75
C ARG A 336 -25.42 25.20 5.17
N LYS A 337 -25.32 26.27 4.38
CA LYS A 337 -26.50 26.88 3.76
C LYS A 337 -27.12 25.96 2.71
N THR A 338 -26.32 25.26 1.90
CA THR A 338 -26.78 24.25 0.95
C THR A 338 -27.57 23.14 1.64
N MET A 339 -27.08 22.62 2.76
CA MET A 339 -27.80 21.59 3.53
C MET A 339 -29.08 22.14 4.15
N SER A 340 -29.08 23.38 4.63
CA SER A 340 -30.29 24.00 5.19
C SER A 340 -31.48 24.06 4.22
N LEU A 341 -31.20 24.12 2.91
CA LEU A 341 -32.21 24.20 1.85
C LEU A 341 -32.94 22.88 1.58
N PHE A 342 -32.52 21.75 2.19
CA PHE A 342 -33.28 20.49 2.15
C PHE A 342 -34.53 20.51 3.04
N LYS A 343 -34.72 21.56 3.85
CA LYS A 343 -35.90 21.78 4.68
C LYS A 343 -36.57 23.10 4.32
N THR A 344 -37.89 23.15 4.48
CA THR A 344 -38.70 24.36 4.31
C THR A 344 -39.44 24.65 5.62
N PRO A 345 -39.21 25.80 6.30
CA PRO A 345 -38.23 26.84 5.97
C PRO A 345 -36.77 26.37 6.13
N PRO A 346 -35.78 27.05 5.49
CA PRO A 346 -34.39 26.64 5.55
C PRO A 346 -33.81 26.63 6.97
N GLU A 347 -33.33 25.48 7.41
CA GLU A 347 -32.75 25.29 8.73
C GLU A 347 -31.67 24.20 8.70
N LEU A 348 -30.55 24.43 9.41
CA LEU A 348 -29.50 23.43 9.54
C LEU A 348 -29.93 22.36 10.56
N CYS A 349 -30.08 21.12 10.11
CA CYS A 349 -30.56 19.97 10.90
C CYS A 349 -29.61 18.78 10.74
N SER A 350 -29.69 17.83 11.68
CA SER A 350 -28.94 16.56 11.59
C SER A 350 -29.52 15.59 10.57
N VAL A 351 -30.83 15.70 10.30
CA VAL A 351 -31.62 14.78 9.47
C VAL A 351 -32.58 15.61 8.62
N TYR A 352 -32.73 15.21 7.36
CA TYR A 352 -33.60 15.81 6.36
C TYR A 352 -34.50 14.74 5.73
N PRO A 353 -35.66 15.09 5.15
CA PRO A 353 -36.40 14.17 4.30
C PRO A 353 -35.57 13.84 3.05
N HIS A 354 -35.51 12.55 2.68
CA HIS A 354 -34.73 12.13 1.54
C HIS A 354 -35.36 12.63 0.22
N PRO A 355 -34.59 13.20 -0.73
CA PRO A 355 -35.14 13.87 -1.91
C PRO A 355 -35.87 12.93 -2.89
N SER A 356 -35.56 11.63 -2.86
CA SER A 356 -36.24 10.60 -3.68
C SER A 356 -37.39 9.91 -2.95
N ASP A 357 -37.38 9.90 -1.61
CA ASP A 357 -38.41 9.28 -0.79
C ASP A 357 -38.52 10.05 0.55
N PRO A 358 -39.50 10.95 0.71
CA PRO A 358 -39.59 11.81 1.89
C PRO A 358 -39.74 11.06 3.22
N GLU A 359 -40.19 9.80 3.21
CA GLU A 359 -40.33 8.97 4.43
C GLU A 359 -38.96 8.45 4.91
N CYS A 360 -37.97 8.36 4.02
CA CYS A 360 -36.62 7.97 4.37
C CYS A 360 -35.80 9.16 4.91
N PRO A 361 -34.92 8.94 5.90
CA PRO A 361 -34.03 9.97 6.40
C PRO A 361 -32.79 10.15 5.51
N LEU A 362 -32.40 11.41 5.29
CA LEU A 362 -31.08 11.79 4.77
C LEU A 362 -30.28 12.46 5.88
N PHE A 363 -29.20 11.82 6.32
CA PHE A 363 -28.36 12.34 7.41
C PHE A 363 -27.33 13.35 6.91
N PHE A 364 -27.03 14.36 7.74
CA PHE A 364 -25.97 15.34 7.46
C PHE A 364 -24.84 15.26 8.49
N VAL A 365 -23.63 15.00 7.99
CA VAL A 365 -22.41 14.87 8.78
C VAL A 365 -21.42 15.96 8.36
N VAL A 366 -20.93 16.74 9.33
CA VAL A 366 -19.77 17.60 9.09
C VAL A 366 -18.53 16.77 9.30
N ASP A 367 -17.57 16.85 8.38
CA ASP A 367 -16.41 15.95 8.36
C ASP A 367 -15.65 15.93 9.71
N PRO A 368 -15.58 14.78 10.40
CA PRO A 368 -14.86 14.64 11.67
C PRO A 368 -13.38 15.01 11.59
N VAL A 369 -12.72 14.79 10.44
CA VAL A 369 -11.30 15.12 10.26
C VAL A 369 -11.10 16.63 10.29
N HIS A 370 -11.93 17.38 9.57
CA HIS A 370 -12.00 18.83 9.63
C HIS A 370 -12.34 19.35 11.02
N ILE A 371 -13.29 18.72 11.73
CA ILE A 371 -13.62 19.10 13.12
C ILE A 371 -12.40 18.96 14.04
N LEU A 372 -11.65 17.85 13.96
CA LEU A 372 -10.43 17.67 14.75
C LEU A 372 -9.37 18.75 14.45
N LYS A 373 -9.17 19.08 13.17
CA LYS A 373 -8.28 20.18 12.74
C LYS A 373 -8.76 21.51 13.33
N CYS A 374 -10.07 21.77 13.32
CA CYS A 374 -10.68 22.98 13.87
C CYS A 374 -10.50 23.07 15.39
N VAL A 375 -10.74 22.01 16.16
CA VAL A 375 -10.53 21.97 17.62
C VAL A 375 -9.08 22.35 17.97
N ARG A 376 -8.10 21.73 17.29
CA ARG A 376 -6.67 22.10 17.46
C ARG A 376 -6.42 23.56 17.10
N ASN A 377 -6.88 24.01 15.94
CA ASN A 377 -6.62 25.37 15.46
C ASN A 377 -7.28 26.42 16.36
N ASN A 378 -8.48 26.14 16.88
CA ASN A 378 -9.17 26.97 17.86
C ASN A 378 -8.33 27.11 19.14
N TRP A 379 -7.71 26.03 19.60
CA TRP A 379 -6.84 26.05 20.78
C TRP A 379 -5.55 26.84 20.57
N ILE A 380 -4.87 26.62 19.44
CA ILE A 380 -3.65 27.37 19.07
C ILE A 380 -3.90 28.88 18.95
N ASN A 381 -5.10 29.28 18.53
CA ASN A 381 -5.46 30.68 18.30
C ASN A 381 -6.14 31.36 19.51
N GLN A 382 -6.20 30.71 20.67
CA GLN A 382 -6.72 31.37 21.88
C GLN A 382 -5.86 32.59 22.23
N LYS A 383 -6.52 33.67 22.68
CA LYS A 383 -5.87 34.96 22.98
C LYS A 383 -5.57 35.16 24.46
N ASN A 384 -6.02 34.26 25.33
CA ASN A 384 -5.77 34.30 26.76
C ASN A 384 -4.33 33.88 27.11
N ILE A 385 -3.90 34.23 28.31
CA ILE A 385 -2.60 33.82 28.86
C ILE A 385 -2.55 32.29 28.86
N GLY A 386 -1.43 31.74 28.39
CA GLY A 386 -1.24 30.30 28.32
C GLY A 386 -1.98 29.59 27.19
N THR A 387 -2.71 30.30 26.30
CA THR A 387 -3.50 29.69 25.21
C THR A 387 -4.40 28.58 25.75
N CYS A 388 -5.22 28.92 26.73
CA CYS A 388 -6.00 28.00 27.55
C CYS A 388 -7.41 27.76 27.01
N MET A 389 -7.95 26.56 27.26
CA MET A 389 -9.36 26.20 27.12
C MET A 389 -9.95 25.94 28.51
N PHE A 390 -11.12 26.51 28.79
CA PHE A 390 -11.88 26.33 30.01
C PHE A 390 -13.10 25.46 29.71
N PHE A 391 -13.13 24.22 30.21
CA PHE A 391 -14.13 23.22 29.83
C PHE A 391 -14.70 22.53 31.08
N PRO A 392 -15.95 22.05 31.07
CA PRO A 392 -16.49 21.29 32.19
C PRO A 392 -15.84 19.89 32.27
N PRO A 393 -15.85 19.22 33.43
CA PRO A 393 -15.54 17.79 33.47
C PRO A 393 -16.55 16.99 32.62
N ILE A 394 -16.09 15.93 31.95
CA ILE A 394 -16.97 15.07 31.13
C ILE A 394 -17.87 14.17 31.98
N THR A 395 -17.42 13.83 33.19
CA THR A 395 -18.13 12.97 34.16
C THR A 395 -18.05 13.58 35.55
N GLY A 396 -19.09 13.35 36.35
CA GLY A 396 -19.17 13.84 37.73
C GLY A 396 -19.85 15.21 37.86
N PRO A 397 -20.09 15.69 39.09
CA PRO A 397 -20.78 16.94 39.34
C PRO A 397 -19.93 18.12 38.84
N PHE A 398 -20.58 19.08 38.17
CA PHE A 398 -19.95 20.33 37.79
C PHE A 398 -19.72 21.19 39.03
N THR A 399 -18.47 21.30 39.49
CA THR A 399 -18.09 22.22 40.57
C THR A 399 -17.43 23.48 40.02
N LYS A 400 -16.44 23.31 39.13
CA LYS A 400 -15.71 24.40 38.47
C LYS A 400 -15.17 23.95 37.10
N PRO A 401 -14.94 24.89 36.16
CA PRO A 401 -14.30 24.55 34.90
C PRO A 401 -12.86 24.03 35.13
N ARG A 402 -12.46 23.08 34.30
CA ARG A 402 -11.09 22.59 34.14
C ARG A 402 -10.35 23.49 33.15
N THR A 403 -9.03 23.54 33.26
CA THR A 403 -8.17 24.37 32.39
C THR A 403 -7.18 23.49 31.64
N ALA A 404 -7.17 23.59 30.32
CA ALA A 404 -6.18 22.94 29.45
C ALA A 404 -5.35 24.00 28.75
N SER A 405 -4.02 23.93 28.84
CA SER A 405 -3.12 24.95 28.30
C SER A 405 -2.29 24.40 27.14
N PHE A 406 -2.35 25.08 25.99
CA PHE A 406 -1.47 24.71 24.86
C PHE A 406 -0.01 25.11 25.12
N LYS A 407 0.23 26.09 26.02
CA LYS A 407 1.58 26.45 26.48
C LYS A 407 2.24 25.28 27.21
N THR A 408 1.49 24.55 28.03
CA THR A 408 1.96 23.34 28.72
C THR A 408 2.50 22.28 27.75
N LEU A 409 1.86 22.10 26.58
CA LEU A 409 2.36 21.19 25.55
C LEU A 409 3.70 21.66 24.95
N ARG A 410 3.87 22.97 24.76
CA ARG A 410 5.14 23.54 24.29
C ARG A 410 6.24 23.41 25.33
N GLU A 411 5.91 23.60 26.60
CA GLU A 411 6.85 23.45 27.71
C GLU A 411 7.26 21.99 27.90
N LEU A 412 6.33 21.03 27.78
CA LEU A 412 6.62 19.60 27.78
C LEU A 412 7.67 19.26 26.72
N HIS A 413 7.41 19.63 25.46
CA HIS A 413 8.36 19.40 24.37
C HIS A 413 9.70 20.11 24.59
N SER A 414 9.68 21.37 25.05
CA SER A 414 10.92 22.13 25.30
C SER A 414 11.78 21.53 26.41
N LYS A 415 11.17 20.88 27.41
CA LYS A 415 11.90 20.23 28.50
C LYS A 415 12.45 18.86 28.13
N GLU A 416 11.92 18.22 27.08
CA GLU A 416 12.38 16.91 26.58
C GLU A 416 13.32 17.02 25.36
N GLN A 417 13.43 18.18 24.72
CA GLN A 417 14.08 18.37 23.41
C GLN A 417 15.54 17.88 23.26
N ASP A 418 16.27 17.75 24.38
CA ASP A 418 17.69 17.33 24.38
C ASP A 418 17.85 15.81 24.53
N GLN A 419 16.75 15.10 24.85
CA GLN A 419 16.69 13.65 24.98
C GLN A 419 16.49 12.98 23.62
N LEU A 420 17.12 11.82 23.40
CA LEU A 420 16.96 11.06 22.14
C LEU A 420 15.70 10.18 22.17
N ILE A 421 15.29 9.76 23.37
CA ILE A 421 14.04 9.06 23.63
C ILE A 421 13.22 9.99 24.51
N GLU A 422 12.03 10.37 24.08
CA GLU A 422 11.16 11.31 24.80
C GLU A 422 9.93 10.58 25.36
N SER A 423 9.31 11.10 26.42
CA SER A 423 8.05 10.54 26.94
C SER A 423 6.88 10.84 25.99
N ALA A 424 6.93 11.97 25.28
CA ALA A 424 5.95 12.38 24.28
C ALA A 424 6.51 12.38 22.83
N PRO A 425 7.00 11.23 22.30
CA PRO A 425 7.82 11.16 21.07
C PRO A 425 7.07 11.53 19.78
N THR A 426 5.74 11.65 19.85
CA THR A 426 4.90 12.07 18.74
C THR A 426 4.83 13.59 18.61
N LEU A 427 5.00 14.31 19.72
CA LEU A 427 4.94 15.76 19.75
C LEU A 427 6.14 16.31 18.99
N SER A 428 5.93 17.33 18.17
CA SER A 428 7.02 17.88 17.34
C SER A 428 6.81 19.37 17.16
N MET A 429 7.88 20.09 16.82
CA MET A 429 7.80 21.54 16.62
C MET A 429 6.75 21.93 15.58
N LYS A 430 6.61 21.15 14.49
CA LYS A 430 5.57 21.38 13.47
C LYS A 430 4.15 21.20 13.99
N ALA A 431 3.92 20.31 14.95
CA ALA A 431 2.60 20.10 15.55
C ALA A 431 2.23 21.24 16.53
N LEU A 432 3.22 21.79 17.22
CA LEU A 432 3.06 22.87 18.20
C LEU A 432 3.06 24.28 17.59
N HIS A 433 3.75 24.45 16.45
CA HIS A 433 3.90 25.70 15.72
C HIS A 433 3.61 25.53 14.21
N PRO A 434 2.43 25.02 13.82
CA PRO A 434 2.12 24.78 12.42
C PRO A 434 1.98 26.11 11.64
N SER A 435 2.56 26.16 10.45
CA SER A 435 2.26 27.17 9.43
C SER A 435 0.81 27.06 8.92
N ASN A 436 0.35 28.05 8.15
CA ASN A 436 -1.01 28.05 7.61
C ASN A 436 -1.33 26.81 6.76
N MET A 437 -0.37 26.31 5.98
CA MET A 437 -0.53 25.07 5.21
C MET A 437 -0.52 23.83 6.13
N GLU A 438 0.38 23.79 7.11
CA GLU A 438 0.49 22.68 8.07
C GLU A 438 -0.74 22.56 8.97
N ARG A 439 -1.48 23.66 9.20
CA ARG A 439 -2.79 23.63 9.87
C ARG A 439 -3.84 22.81 9.12
N GLN A 440 -3.65 22.51 7.85
CA GLN A 440 -4.55 21.59 7.12
C GLN A 440 -4.16 20.12 7.29
N ASN A 441 -2.99 19.83 7.86
CA ASN A 441 -2.51 18.46 8.02
C ASN A 441 -3.09 17.80 9.29
N VAL A 442 -3.97 16.81 9.10
CA VAL A 442 -4.54 16.02 10.22
C VAL A 442 -3.48 15.25 11.00
N LYS A 443 -2.41 14.76 10.35
CA LYS A 443 -1.34 14.00 11.04
C LYS A 443 -0.68 14.85 12.12
N LEU A 444 -0.57 16.16 11.93
CA LEU A 444 -0.05 17.08 12.94
C LEU A 444 -1.03 17.29 14.10
N ALA A 445 -2.36 17.21 13.87
CA ALA A 445 -3.34 17.23 14.95
C ALA A 445 -3.28 15.95 15.79
N LEU A 446 -3.15 14.79 15.14
CA LEU A 446 -3.03 13.49 15.83
C LEU A 446 -1.78 13.38 16.69
N LYS A 447 -0.71 14.09 16.33
CA LYS A 447 0.50 14.20 17.18
C LYS A 447 0.25 14.95 18.49
N VAL A 448 -0.71 15.88 18.51
CA VAL A 448 -1.15 16.59 19.73
C VAL A 448 -2.09 15.71 20.54
N PHE A 449 -3.14 15.20 19.90
CA PHE A 449 -4.13 14.30 20.52
C PHE A 449 -3.67 12.85 20.44
N SER A 450 -2.60 12.52 21.16
CA SER A 450 -2.02 11.17 21.16
C SER A 450 -2.05 10.53 22.56
N PRO A 451 -2.21 9.20 22.66
CA PRO A 451 -2.10 8.49 23.94
C PRO A 451 -0.75 8.71 24.64
N SER A 452 0.35 8.81 23.89
CA SER A 452 1.68 9.09 24.44
C SER A 452 1.79 10.49 25.04
N THR A 453 1.21 11.51 24.39
CA THR A 453 1.20 12.89 24.94
C THR A 453 0.38 12.95 26.22
N ILE A 454 -0.75 12.24 26.26
CA ILE A 454 -1.60 12.13 27.46
C ILE A 454 -0.81 11.47 28.60
N ALA A 455 -0.22 10.31 28.35
CA ALA A 455 0.56 9.57 29.34
C ALA A 455 1.74 10.41 29.87
N ALA A 456 2.44 11.13 29.00
CA ALA A 456 3.52 12.02 29.39
C ALA A 456 3.06 13.18 30.28
N LEU A 457 1.91 13.81 29.99
CA LEU A 457 1.36 14.87 30.85
C LEU A 457 0.97 14.35 32.24
N GLU A 458 0.41 13.15 32.32
CA GLU A 458 -0.04 12.57 33.60
C GLU A 458 1.13 12.12 34.48
N THR A 459 2.17 11.58 33.87
CA THR A 459 3.32 10.99 34.60
C THR A 459 4.44 11.99 34.83
N CYS A 460 4.77 12.79 33.82
CA CYS A 460 5.88 13.74 33.87
C CYS A 460 5.44 15.15 34.27
N GLY A 461 4.14 15.45 34.25
CA GLY A 461 3.60 16.80 34.52
C GLY A 461 4.08 17.39 35.84
N LEU A 462 3.95 16.64 36.94
CA LEU A 462 4.38 17.09 38.26
C LEU A 462 5.91 17.22 38.36
N ARG A 463 6.64 16.19 37.90
CA ARG A 463 8.12 16.15 37.91
C ARG A 463 8.73 17.32 37.12
N LEU A 464 8.12 17.66 35.99
CA LEU A 464 8.56 18.75 35.13
C LEU A 464 7.97 20.11 35.56
N GLY A 465 7.20 20.20 36.65
CA GLY A 465 6.60 21.46 37.10
C GLY A 465 5.70 22.13 36.05
N LEU A 466 4.93 21.32 35.32
CA LEU A 466 4.07 21.78 34.23
C LEU A 466 2.72 22.27 34.77
N GLU A 467 2.45 23.57 34.63
CA GLU A 467 1.18 24.16 35.02
C GLU A 467 0.03 23.56 34.19
N HIS A 468 -1.11 23.32 34.82
CA HIS A 468 -2.31 22.75 34.19
C HIS A 468 -2.11 21.39 33.48
N ALA A 469 -1.06 20.63 33.80
CA ALA A 469 -0.79 19.33 33.15
C ALA A 469 -1.99 18.36 33.24
N ALA A 470 -2.59 18.21 34.42
CA ALA A 470 -3.73 17.33 34.64
C ALA A 470 -4.97 17.73 33.81
N GLY A 471 -5.33 19.02 33.80
CA GLY A 471 -6.45 19.51 33.01
C GLY A 471 -6.19 19.45 31.50
N THR A 472 -4.93 19.62 31.09
CA THR A 472 -4.51 19.43 29.70
C THR A 472 -4.63 17.96 29.28
N ALA A 473 -4.19 17.02 30.12
CA ALA A 473 -4.35 15.59 29.88
C ALA A 473 -5.84 15.18 29.79
N GLU A 474 -6.69 15.70 30.68
CA GLU A 474 -8.15 15.46 30.66
C GLU A 474 -8.78 15.93 29.35
N PHE A 475 -8.46 17.14 28.88
CA PHE A 475 -8.96 17.65 27.60
C PHE A 475 -8.50 16.80 26.41
N LEU A 476 -7.21 16.42 26.38
CA LEU A 476 -6.68 15.55 25.34
C LEU A 476 -7.38 14.19 25.34
N LYS A 477 -7.63 13.59 26.51
CA LYS A 477 -8.36 12.32 26.65
C LYS A 477 -9.77 12.43 26.09
N ILE A 478 -10.48 13.53 26.35
CA ILE A 478 -11.85 13.73 25.85
C ILE A 478 -11.89 13.67 24.32
N VAL A 479 -11.01 14.45 23.68
CA VAL A 479 -10.92 14.57 22.22
C VAL A 479 -10.36 13.30 21.57
N GLU A 480 -9.34 12.69 22.17
CA GLU A 480 -8.71 11.45 21.68
C GLU A 480 -9.69 10.28 21.69
N ARG A 481 -10.46 10.11 22.77
CA ARG A 481 -11.49 9.06 22.84
C ARG A 481 -12.61 9.26 21.83
N TRP A 482 -13.08 10.50 21.67
CA TRP A 482 -14.07 10.84 20.64
C TRP A 482 -13.53 10.46 19.25
N TRP A 483 -12.28 10.85 18.95
CA TRP A 483 -11.62 10.52 17.68
C TRP A 483 -11.44 9.01 17.47
N SER A 484 -11.05 8.28 18.52
CA SER A 484 -10.85 6.83 18.47
C SER A 484 -12.13 6.09 18.04
N ILE A 485 -13.28 6.52 18.54
CA ILE A 485 -14.61 5.99 18.18
C ILE A 485 -15.01 6.37 16.74
N VAL A 486 -14.95 7.66 16.39
CA VAL A 486 -15.44 8.13 15.08
C VAL A 486 -14.51 7.81 13.91
N ASN A 487 -13.32 7.27 14.17
CA ASN A 487 -12.33 6.93 13.15
C ASN A 487 -12.12 5.41 12.99
N VAL A 488 -13.13 4.59 13.27
CA VAL A 488 -13.11 3.13 13.04
C VAL A 488 -13.51 2.82 11.59
N LYS A 489 -12.53 2.46 10.74
CA LYS A 489 -12.75 2.20 9.29
C LYS A 489 -12.79 0.72 8.90
N THR A 490 -12.45 -0.20 9.82
CA THR A 490 -12.31 -1.64 9.55
C THR A 490 -12.76 -2.46 10.76
N CYS A 491 -13.38 -3.62 10.53
CA CYS A 491 -13.93 -4.46 11.60
C CYS A 491 -12.88 -4.95 12.61
N ASN A 492 -11.65 -5.17 12.15
CA ASN A 492 -10.58 -5.72 12.98
C ASN A 492 -9.79 -4.65 13.77
N LYS A 493 -10.16 -3.37 13.70
CA LYS A 493 -9.38 -2.28 14.33
C LYS A 493 -9.31 -2.44 15.85
N GLY A 494 -10.47 -2.61 16.51
CA GLY A 494 -10.56 -2.79 17.96
C GLY A 494 -9.81 -4.03 18.45
N ARG A 495 -9.98 -5.17 17.77
CA ARG A 495 -9.24 -6.41 18.08
C ARG A 495 -7.72 -6.24 17.92
N ARG A 496 -7.27 -5.61 16.84
CA ARG A 496 -5.83 -5.37 16.58
C ARG A 496 -5.21 -4.43 17.62
N LEU A 497 -5.93 -3.39 18.04
CA LEU A 497 -5.46 -2.39 19.00
C LEU A 497 -5.78 -2.74 20.46
N ARG A 498 -6.54 -3.84 20.69
CA ARG A 498 -7.07 -4.25 22.00
C ARG A 498 -7.81 -3.12 22.69
N ASP A 499 -8.69 -2.46 21.95
CA ASP A 499 -9.45 -1.30 22.41
C ASP A 499 -10.91 -1.44 22.00
N GLU A 500 -11.77 -1.66 22.99
CA GLU A 500 -13.21 -1.85 22.79
C GLU A 500 -13.86 -0.62 22.17
N LEU A 501 -13.42 0.60 22.51
CA LEU A 501 -13.95 1.83 21.93
C LEU A 501 -13.61 1.97 20.43
N GLN A 502 -12.64 1.20 19.93
CA GLN A 502 -12.25 1.16 18.52
C GLN A 502 -12.78 -0.08 17.78
N SER A 503 -13.68 -0.84 18.39
CA SER A 503 -14.45 -1.89 17.72
C SER A 503 -15.63 -1.31 16.92
N PRO A 504 -16.14 -2.03 15.90
CA PRO A 504 -17.39 -1.67 15.24
C PRO A 504 -18.52 -1.52 16.25
N VAL A 505 -19.43 -0.57 15.99
CA VAL A 505 -20.59 -0.40 16.85
C VAL A 505 -21.65 -1.42 16.45
N THR A 506 -22.00 -2.32 17.37
CA THR A 506 -22.96 -3.41 17.15
C THR A 506 -24.25 -3.23 17.96
N SER A 507 -24.29 -2.28 18.89
CA SER A 507 -25.44 -2.04 19.77
C SER A 507 -25.53 -0.56 20.17
N MET A 508 -26.77 -0.08 20.33
CA MET A 508 -27.07 1.26 20.85
C MET A 508 -26.78 1.42 22.35
N SER A 509 -26.59 0.31 23.07
CA SER A 509 -26.19 0.30 24.49
C SER A 509 -24.68 0.10 24.67
N GLY A 510 -23.91 0.14 23.58
CA GLY A 510 -22.46 -0.04 23.63
C GLY A 510 -21.70 1.16 24.23
N PRO A 511 -20.48 0.94 24.75
CA PRO A 511 -19.69 1.98 25.40
C PRO A 511 -19.35 3.15 24.47
N GLN A 512 -19.26 2.90 23.15
CA GLN A 512 -19.04 3.96 22.15
C GLN A 512 -20.21 4.95 22.12
N ILE A 513 -21.45 4.45 22.06
CA ILE A 513 -22.66 5.28 21.98
C ILE A 513 -22.90 6.02 23.29
N GLU A 514 -22.67 5.36 24.43
CA GLU A 514 -22.70 6.01 25.74
C GLU A 514 -21.71 7.18 25.80
N TYR A 515 -20.46 6.96 25.38
CA TYR A 515 -19.44 8.00 25.39
C TYR A 515 -19.79 9.16 24.46
N LEU A 516 -20.26 8.90 23.23
CA LEU A 516 -20.70 9.96 22.31
C LEU A 516 -21.88 10.76 22.90
N THR A 517 -22.81 10.10 23.59
CA THR A 517 -23.93 10.75 24.28
C THR A 517 -23.44 11.65 25.41
N ASN A 518 -22.44 11.20 26.18
CA ASN A 518 -21.81 12.00 27.22
C ASN A 518 -21.05 13.21 26.64
N VAL A 519 -20.39 13.06 25.49
CA VAL A 519 -19.76 14.17 24.76
C VAL A 519 -20.80 15.22 24.32
N ILE A 520 -21.99 14.81 23.87
CA ILE A 520 -23.07 15.74 23.51
C ILE A 520 -23.50 16.56 24.73
N LYS A 521 -23.77 15.90 25.87
CA LYS A 521 -24.13 16.58 27.12
C LYS A 521 -23.01 17.50 27.62
N TRP A 522 -21.76 17.07 27.47
CA TRP A 522 -20.58 17.86 27.82
C TRP A 522 -20.46 19.11 26.96
N LEU A 523 -20.76 19.04 25.66
CA LEU A 523 -20.80 20.20 24.77
C LEU A 523 -21.93 21.15 25.17
N ASP A 524 -23.13 20.64 25.45
CA ASP A 524 -24.26 21.46 25.92
C ASP A 524 -23.91 22.23 27.20
N LEU A 525 -23.29 21.55 28.17
CA LEU A 525 -22.82 22.18 29.39
C LEU A 525 -21.74 23.21 29.09
N TRP A 526 -20.75 22.89 28.25
CA TRP A 526 -19.66 23.80 27.91
C TRP A 526 -20.17 25.07 27.21
N GLN A 527 -21.19 24.96 26.35
CA GLN A 527 -21.81 26.10 25.69
C GLN A 527 -22.45 27.07 26.70
N SER A 528 -22.99 26.55 27.82
CA SER A 528 -23.64 27.36 28.84
C SER A 528 -22.67 28.19 29.70
N LEU A 529 -21.39 27.83 29.77
CA LEU A 529 -20.39 28.45 30.67
C LEU A 529 -19.91 29.87 30.29
N LYS A 530 -20.50 30.51 29.27
CA LYS A 530 -20.26 31.91 28.82
C LYS A 530 -18.88 32.49 29.20
N PHE A 531 -17.83 32.06 28.51
CA PHE A 531 -16.50 32.69 28.57
C PHE A 531 -16.22 33.56 27.34
N ASP A 532 -15.56 34.71 27.52
CA ASP A 532 -15.15 35.57 26.40
C ASP A 532 -14.02 34.95 25.57
N THR A 533 -13.10 34.25 26.23
CA THR A 533 -11.97 33.53 25.63
C THR A 533 -11.79 32.17 26.31
N GLY A 534 -11.05 31.26 25.68
CA GLY A 534 -10.83 29.90 26.20
C GLY A 534 -11.99 28.94 25.95
N ARG A 535 -12.70 29.12 24.84
CA ARG A 535 -13.73 28.19 24.36
C ARG A 535 -13.55 27.90 22.87
N LEU A 536 -14.22 26.86 22.39
CA LEU A 536 -14.40 26.64 20.95
C LEU A 536 -15.20 27.80 20.34
N THR A 537 -14.88 28.15 19.11
CA THR A 537 -15.70 29.06 18.30
C THR A 537 -17.11 28.47 18.13
N PRO A 538 -18.15 29.32 18.00
CA PRO A 538 -19.53 28.85 17.81
C PRO A 538 -19.66 27.84 16.67
N ASP A 539 -19.02 28.11 15.53
CA ASP A 539 -19.04 27.22 14.37
C ASP A 539 -18.39 25.85 14.64
N THR A 540 -17.25 25.82 15.35
CA THR A 540 -16.56 24.55 15.68
C THR A 540 -17.35 23.77 16.73
N HIS A 541 -17.89 24.45 17.73
CA HIS A 541 -18.71 23.83 18.77
C HIS A 541 -19.98 23.21 18.19
N SER A 542 -20.73 23.99 17.41
CA SER A 542 -21.96 23.53 16.76
C SER A 542 -21.72 22.37 15.80
N ALA A 543 -20.63 22.40 15.01
CA ALA A 543 -20.28 21.30 14.10
C ALA A 543 -19.91 20.01 14.82
N LEU A 544 -19.12 20.10 15.91
CA LEU A 544 -18.78 18.93 16.73
C LEU A 544 -20.02 18.33 17.40
N ARG A 545 -20.89 19.17 17.94
CA ARG A 545 -22.14 18.74 18.56
C ARG A 545 -23.11 18.11 17.56
N LEU A 546 -23.33 18.79 16.42
CA LEU A 546 -24.21 18.33 15.33
C LEU A 546 -23.74 16.96 14.83
N THR A 547 -22.46 16.84 14.47
CA THR A 547 -21.88 15.59 13.94
C THR A 547 -21.95 14.45 14.94
N THR A 548 -21.60 14.71 16.20
CA THR A 548 -21.66 13.68 17.25
C THR A 548 -23.10 13.19 17.45
N SER A 549 -24.08 14.10 17.44
CA SER A 549 -25.50 13.74 17.51
C SER A 549 -25.99 13.00 16.26
N THR A 550 -25.59 13.43 15.05
CA THR A 550 -25.94 12.74 13.79
C THR A 550 -25.40 11.32 13.81
N LEU A 551 -24.14 11.09 14.19
CA LEU A 551 -23.53 9.75 14.19
C LEU A 551 -24.27 8.78 15.13
N VAL A 552 -24.76 9.25 16.28
CA VAL A 552 -25.59 8.42 17.19
C VAL A 552 -26.92 8.06 16.53
N LYS A 553 -27.64 9.04 15.96
CA LYS A 553 -28.92 8.80 15.27
C LYS A 553 -28.77 7.88 14.06
N LEU A 554 -27.72 8.11 13.27
CA LEU A 554 -27.38 7.32 12.11
C LEU A 554 -27.07 5.87 12.50
N THR A 555 -26.34 5.66 13.60
CA THR A 555 -26.08 4.30 14.10
C THR A 555 -27.37 3.59 14.48
N SER A 556 -28.32 4.30 15.10
CA SER A 556 -29.65 3.76 15.41
C SER A 556 -30.36 3.30 14.13
N TYR A 557 -30.41 4.16 13.12
CA TYR A 557 -31.03 3.87 11.83
C TYR A 557 -30.40 2.65 11.14
N CYS A 558 -29.07 2.62 11.03
CA CYS A 558 -28.37 1.50 10.39
C CYS A 558 -28.59 0.17 11.11
N LEU A 559 -28.56 0.14 12.45
CA LEU A 559 -28.71 -1.10 13.22
C LEU A 559 -30.17 -1.57 13.30
N GLN A 560 -31.10 -0.65 13.58
CA GLN A 560 -32.49 -0.99 13.93
C GLN A 560 -33.43 -1.00 12.72
N GLU A 561 -33.25 -0.10 11.77
CA GLU A 561 -34.15 0.03 10.61
C GLU A 561 -33.57 -0.67 9.37
N MET A 562 -32.26 -0.52 9.12
CA MET A 562 -31.61 -1.16 7.97
C MET A 562 -31.11 -2.59 8.25
N GLY A 563 -31.13 -3.03 9.51
CA GLY A 563 -30.70 -4.38 9.92
C GLY A 563 -29.21 -4.66 9.73
N PHE A 564 -28.33 -3.66 9.88
CA PHE A 564 -26.89 -3.88 9.82
C PHE A 564 -26.40 -4.60 11.08
N ASP A 565 -25.48 -5.55 10.92
CA ASP A 565 -24.83 -6.22 12.06
C ASP A 565 -23.89 -5.28 12.84
N TYR A 566 -23.33 -4.29 12.14
CA TYR A 566 -22.40 -3.32 12.72
C TYR A 566 -22.33 -2.02 11.91
N VAL A 567 -21.83 -0.96 12.56
CA VAL A 567 -21.56 0.33 11.93
C VAL A 567 -20.10 0.73 12.13
N LEU A 568 -19.46 1.16 11.05
CA LEU A 568 -18.10 1.71 11.04
C LEU A 568 -18.16 3.23 10.95
N LEU A 569 -18.16 3.92 12.09
CA LEU A 569 -18.29 5.37 12.14
C LEU A 569 -17.20 6.12 11.34
N GLY A 570 -16.04 5.49 11.16
CA GLY A 570 -14.96 6.02 10.32
C GLY A 570 -15.23 5.98 8.82
N LYS A 571 -16.40 5.53 8.35
CA LYS A 571 -16.84 5.70 6.97
C LYS A 571 -17.57 7.03 6.72
N PHE A 572 -17.93 7.76 7.79
CA PHE A 572 -18.61 9.06 7.69
C PHE A 572 -17.62 10.23 7.78
N GLN A 573 -16.64 10.27 6.88
CA GLN A 573 -15.59 11.30 6.82
C GLN A 573 -15.08 11.50 5.38
N THR A 574 -14.41 12.61 5.10
CA THR A 574 -13.95 12.98 3.73
C THR A 574 -12.48 12.63 3.44
N ASP A 575 -11.78 11.92 4.34
CA ASP A 575 -10.36 11.52 4.19
C ASP A 575 -10.01 10.92 2.81
N CYS A 576 -10.92 10.13 2.21
CA CYS A 576 -10.67 9.53 0.90
C CYS A 576 -10.80 10.50 -0.28
N LEU A 577 -11.53 11.61 -0.12
CA LEU A 577 -11.49 12.73 -1.07
C LEU A 577 -10.14 13.45 -1.00
N GLU A 578 -9.61 13.71 0.20
CA GLU A 578 -8.28 14.33 0.33
C GLU A 578 -7.18 13.45 -0.30
N ASP A 579 -7.21 12.12 -0.09
CA ASP A 579 -6.32 11.16 -0.77
C ASP A 579 -6.46 11.24 -2.30
N ARG A 580 -7.69 11.35 -2.79
CA ARG A 580 -7.97 11.47 -4.23
C ARG A 580 -7.40 12.77 -4.81
N PHE A 581 -7.52 13.89 -4.10
CA PHE A 581 -6.90 15.16 -4.50
C PHE A 581 -5.37 15.07 -4.51
N GLY A 582 -4.78 14.36 -3.55
CA GLY A 582 -3.36 14.02 -3.55
C GLY A 582 -2.95 13.29 -4.83
N LYS A 583 -3.72 12.29 -5.25
CA LYS A 583 -3.48 11.54 -6.50
C LYS A 583 -3.59 12.40 -7.75
N TYR A 584 -4.55 13.33 -7.83
CA TYR A 584 -4.64 14.26 -8.95
C TYR A 584 -3.39 15.11 -9.08
N ARG A 585 -2.89 15.66 -7.97
CA ARG A 585 -1.65 16.45 -7.94
C ARG A 585 -0.43 15.62 -8.34
N GLN A 586 -0.32 14.39 -7.84
CA GLN A 586 0.77 13.47 -8.17
C GLN A 586 0.78 13.10 -9.65
N LEU A 587 -0.37 12.70 -10.22
CA LEU A 587 -0.52 12.34 -11.62
C LEU A 587 -0.30 13.52 -12.58
N ALA A 588 -0.43 14.76 -12.07
CA ALA A 588 -0.13 16.00 -12.78
C ALA A 588 1.32 16.50 -12.55
N GLY A 589 2.25 15.64 -12.13
CA GLY A 589 3.67 16.01 -11.93
C GLY A 589 3.99 16.61 -10.56
N ALA A 590 3.22 16.25 -9.53
CA ALA A 590 3.32 16.77 -8.15
C ALA A 590 3.09 18.30 -8.04
N GLN A 591 2.35 18.89 -8.98
CA GLN A 591 1.96 20.28 -8.95
C GLN A 591 0.79 20.51 -7.99
N TYR A 592 0.87 21.54 -7.13
CA TYR A 592 -0.21 21.87 -6.19
C TYR A 592 -1.45 22.44 -6.89
N HIS A 593 -1.23 23.36 -7.83
CA HIS A 593 -2.28 24.02 -8.62
C HIS A 593 -2.51 23.24 -9.92
N VAL A 594 -3.47 22.31 -9.90
CA VAL A 594 -3.86 21.51 -11.06
C VAL A 594 -5.00 22.16 -11.82
N SER A 595 -5.13 21.85 -13.11
CA SER A 595 -6.23 22.31 -13.95
C SER A 595 -7.39 21.33 -14.00
N ILE A 596 -8.57 21.81 -14.42
CA ILE A 596 -9.71 20.91 -14.61
C ILE A 596 -9.43 19.83 -15.66
N ARG A 597 -8.70 20.16 -16.74
CA ARG A 597 -8.26 19.18 -17.75
C ARG A 597 -7.42 18.07 -17.10
N GLN A 598 -6.43 18.44 -16.29
CA GLN A 598 -5.57 17.48 -15.60
C GLN A 598 -6.36 16.60 -14.61
N ILE A 599 -7.34 17.17 -13.91
CA ILE A 599 -8.23 16.42 -13.02
C ILE A 599 -9.05 15.40 -13.80
N PHE A 600 -9.71 15.80 -14.90
CA PHE A 600 -10.49 14.88 -15.73
C PHE A 600 -9.63 13.75 -16.32
N GLU A 601 -8.42 14.06 -16.80
CA GLU A 601 -7.49 13.06 -17.31
C GLU A 601 -7.00 12.11 -16.21
N SER A 602 -6.72 12.63 -15.02
CA SER A 602 -6.28 11.84 -13.87
C SER A 602 -7.38 10.93 -13.37
N GLU A 603 -8.60 11.44 -13.21
CA GLU A 603 -9.73 10.62 -12.76
C GLU A 603 -10.14 9.60 -13.82
N ARG A 604 -10.06 9.93 -15.11
CA ARG A 604 -10.24 8.94 -16.18
C ARG A 604 -9.27 7.76 -16.03
N LYS A 605 -7.98 8.03 -15.78
CA LYS A 605 -6.98 6.96 -15.54
C LYS A 605 -7.32 6.13 -14.31
N LEU A 606 -7.69 6.77 -13.20
CA LEU A 606 -8.03 6.08 -11.95
C LEU A 606 -9.31 5.25 -12.06
N ARG A 607 -10.32 5.71 -12.82
CA ARG A 607 -11.53 4.93 -13.14
C ARG A 607 -11.20 3.73 -14.02
N LEU A 608 -10.35 3.91 -15.05
CA LEU A 608 -9.88 2.80 -15.90
C LEU A 608 -9.16 1.73 -15.07
N GLN A 609 -8.24 2.13 -14.18
CA GLN A 609 -7.52 1.21 -13.30
C GLN A 609 -8.41 0.40 -12.35
N LYS A 610 -9.64 0.85 -12.09
CA LYS A 610 -10.61 0.11 -11.28
C LYS A 610 -11.44 -0.87 -12.08
N VAL A 611 -11.77 -0.49 -13.32
CA VAL A 611 -12.54 -1.32 -14.25
C VAL A 611 -11.68 -2.44 -14.82
N LEU A 612 -10.38 -2.17 -15.02
CA LEU A 612 -9.37 -3.13 -15.43
C LEU A 612 -8.75 -3.73 -14.16
N GLN A 613 -9.01 -4.99 -13.80
CA GLN A 613 -8.40 -5.64 -12.63
C GLN A 613 -7.37 -6.70 -13.04
N LEU A 614 -6.32 -6.88 -12.22
CA LEU A 614 -5.35 -7.98 -12.27
C LEU A 614 -5.22 -8.60 -10.87
N PRO A 615 -4.76 -9.86 -10.74
CA PRO A 615 -4.36 -10.45 -9.47
C PRO A 615 -3.16 -9.70 -8.84
N ASP A 616 -3.14 -9.61 -7.50
CA ASP A 616 -2.10 -8.91 -6.74
C ASP A 616 -0.71 -9.59 -6.88
N MET A 617 0.36 -8.80 -6.98
CA MET A 617 1.76 -9.27 -6.97
C MET A 617 2.55 -8.65 -5.80
N GLU A 618 3.22 -9.48 -4.98
CA GLU A 618 4.12 -9.04 -3.92
C GLU A 618 5.55 -8.75 -4.43
N VAL A 619 6.22 -7.78 -3.81
CA VAL A 619 7.59 -7.36 -4.14
C VAL A 619 8.56 -7.74 -3.02
N ALA A 620 9.59 -8.51 -3.33
CA ALA A 620 10.68 -8.84 -2.41
C ALA A 620 11.83 -7.81 -2.49
N ALA A 621 12.42 -7.47 -1.35
CA ALA A 621 13.59 -6.61 -1.25
C ALA A 621 14.74 -7.33 -0.53
N SER A 622 15.97 -7.16 -1.01
CA SER A 622 17.21 -7.73 -0.44
C SER A 622 18.15 -6.63 0.09
N ALA A 623 18.95 -6.94 1.09
CA ALA A 623 19.85 -6.02 1.81
C ALA A 623 21.34 -6.24 1.50
N VAL A 624 22.16 -5.22 1.76
CA VAL A 624 23.63 -5.17 1.52
C VAL A 624 24.37 -4.91 2.85
N GLU A 625 25.53 -5.54 3.06
CA GLU A 625 26.43 -5.36 4.21
C GLU A 625 27.66 -4.47 3.89
N MET A 626 28.36 -3.97 4.91
CA MET A 626 29.42 -2.95 4.81
C MET A 626 30.70 -3.33 5.57
N ASP A 627 31.84 -2.78 5.13
CA ASP A 627 33.22 -3.10 5.54
C ASP A 627 33.69 -2.45 6.87
N GLY A 628 34.54 -3.15 7.63
CA GLY A 628 34.83 -2.92 9.06
C GLY A 628 35.99 -1.97 9.40
N SER A 629 36.84 -1.59 8.44
CA SER A 629 38.08 -0.82 8.66
C SER A 629 37.88 0.64 9.13
N VAL A 630 36.67 1.19 9.02
CA VAL A 630 36.38 2.61 9.33
C VAL A 630 36.13 2.86 10.82
N LEU A 631 35.87 1.82 11.60
CA LEU A 631 35.33 1.92 12.96
C LEU A 631 36.38 2.11 14.07
N GLU A 632 37.66 1.79 13.81
CA GLU A 632 38.76 1.91 14.78
C GLU A 632 39.04 3.35 15.26
N LYS A 633 38.46 4.35 14.57
CA LYS A 633 38.63 5.79 14.87
C LYS A 633 37.78 6.28 16.05
N PHE A 634 36.78 5.51 16.49
CA PHE A 634 35.87 5.88 17.58
C PHE A 634 36.22 5.14 18.87
N ARG A 635 36.84 5.81 19.83
CA ARG A 635 37.05 5.27 21.20
C ARG A 635 35.91 5.73 22.10
N ILE A 636 34.97 4.84 22.36
CA ILE A 636 33.76 5.09 23.16
C ILE A 636 33.81 4.19 24.39
N GLU A 637 33.97 4.80 25.56
CA GLU A 637 33.80 4.13 26.85
C GLU A 637 32.43 4.51 27.40
N VAL A 638 31.73 3.62 28.11
CA VAL A 638 30.44 3.91 28.78
C VAL A 638 30.66 3.79 30.30
N THR A 639 30.17 4.76 31.07
CA THR A 639 30.42 4.90 32.52
C THR A 639 29.11 4.87 33.32
N ASP A 640 29.19 4.57 34.62
CA ASP A 640 28.03 4.59 35.53
C ASP A 640 27.33 5.95 35.59
N MET A 641 28.09 7.05 35.44
CA MET A 641 27.53 8.40 35.35
C MET A 641 26.65 8.57 34.10
N ASP A 642 27.00 7.93 32.98
CA ASP A 642 26.17 7.97 31.77
C ASP A 642 24.81 7.29 32.01
N PHE A 643 24.80 6.17 32.75
CA PHE A 643 23.56 5.50 33.14
C PHE A 643 22.74 6.33 34.14
N ALA A 644 23.39 6.93 35.14
CA ALA A 644 22.72 7.81 36.11
C ALA A 644 22.02 9.00 35.43
N ASN A 645 22.64 9.58 34.40
CA ASN A 645 22.05 10.66 33.59
C ASN A 645 20.80 10.23 32.81
N LYS A 646 20.63 8.93 32.53
CA LYS A 646 19.47 8.37 31.82
C LYS A 646 18.37 7.88 32.75
N ALA A 647 18.64 7.70 34.05
CA ALA A 647 17.67 7.20 35.02
C ALA A 647 16.31 7.95 35.02
N PRO A 648 16.24 9.29 34.92
CA PRO A 648 14.97 10.02 34.87
C PRO A 648 14.09 9.71 33.65
N ASN A 649 14.68 9.14 32.59
CA ASN A 649 14.01 8.81 31.34
C ASN A 649 13.84 7.29 31.13
N LEU A 650 14.23 6.49 32.12
CA LEU A 650 14.17 5.04 32.06
C LEU A 650 12.77 4.48 31.70
N PRO A 651 11.63 5.08 32.12
CA PRO A 651 10.32 4.61 31.69
C PRO A 651 10.09 4.68 30.17
N ALA A 652 10.52 5.77 29.52
CA ALA A 652 10.41 5.92 28.06
C ALA A 652 11.38 4.98 27.33
N ILE A 653 12.59 4.80 27.86
CA ILE A 653 13.57 3.85 27.31
C ILE A 653 13.07 2.41 27.41
N THR A 654 12.46 2.05 28.54
CA THR A 654 11.86 0.73 28.78
C THR A 654 10.70 0.47 27.80
N TYR A 655 9.89 1.49 27.50
CA TYR A 655 8.85 1.39 26.48
C TYR A 655 9.44 1.09 25.09
N VAL A 656 10.51 1.79 24.70
CA VAL A 656 11.23 1.55 23.43
C VAL A 656 11.89 0.16 23.40
N ALA A 657 12.46 -0.29 24.53
CA ALA A 657 13.03 -1.62 24.67
C ALA A 657 11.99 -2.72 24.44
N GLY A 658 10.76 -2.55 24.95
CA GLY A 658 9.63 -3.45 24.66
C GLY A 658 9.31 -3.56 23.18
N TYR A 659 9.38 -2.44 22.44
CA TYR A 659 9.23 -2.44 20.98
C TYR A 659 10.40 -3.12 20.25
N CYS A 660 11.63 -2.93 20.74
CA CYS A 660 12.82 -3.60 20.18
C CYS A 660 12.73 -5.12 20.35
N ALA A 661 12.33 -5.60 21.53
CA ALA A 661 12.05 -7.00 21.79
C ALA A 661 10.95 -7.55 20.86
N HIS A 662 9.83 -6.81 20.70
CA HIS A 662 8.77 -7.20 19.77
C HIS A 662 9.26 -7.34 18.32
N THR A 663 10.09 -6.40 17.86
CA THR A 663 10.65 -6.41 16.50
C THR A 663 11.61 -7.56 16.29
N ALA A 664 12.47 -7.85 17.26
CA ALA A 664 13.37 -9.00 17.22
C ALA A 664 12.58 -10.32 17.15
N LEU A 665 11.54 -10.47 17.97
CA LEU A 665 10.69 -11.67 17.97
C LEU A 665 9.94 -11.88 16.66
N LYS A 666 9.50 -10.81 15.99
CA LYS A 666 8.86 -10.91 14.67
C LYS A 666 9.80 -11.46 13.59
N LYS A 667 11.11 -11.23 13.73
CA LYS A 667 12.13 -11.74 12.78
C LYS A 667 12.55 -13.17 13.11
N LEU A 668 12.77 -13.45 14.39
CA LEU A 668 13.26 -14.75 14.87
C LEU A 668 12.18 -15.83 14.87
N SER A 669 10.91 -15.47 15.11
CA SER A 669 9.78 -16.41 15.24
C SER A 669 10.04 -17.56 16.23
N CYS A 670 10.83 -17.32 17.28
CA CYS A 670 11.32 -18.35 18.21
C CYS A 670 10.71 -18.19 19.62
N THR A 671 10.22 -19.29 20.19
CA THR A 671 9.62 -19.35 21.54
C THR A 671 10.67 -19.28 22.65
N ALA A 672 11.84 -19.91 22.50
CA ALA A 672 12.92 -19.83 23.49
C ALA A 672 13.50 -18.40 23.60
N CYS A 673 13.77 -17.74 22.46
CA CYS A 673 14.17 -16.32 22.46
C CYS A 673 13.13 -15.40 23.12
N ARG A 674 11.85 -15.80 23.16
CA ARG A 674 10.82 -15.01 23.83
C ARG A 674 11.07 -14.90 25.34
N ALA A 675 11.50 -15.98 26.00
CA ALA A 675 11.82 -15.96 27.42
C ALA A 675 13.00 -15.03 27.72
N ASN A 676 14.01 -15.02 26.84
CA ASN A 676 15.22 -14.20 26.98
C ASN A 676 14.99 -12.71 26.69
N LEU A 677 13.91 -12.36 25.97
CA LEU A 677 13.64 -10.99 25.54
C LEU A 677 12.48 -10.32 26.29
N VAL A 678 11.53 -11.11 26.79
CA VAL A 678 10.27 -10.59 27.32
C VAL A 678 9.91 -11.28 28.63
N LEU A 679 9.52 -10.50 29.63
CA LEU A 679 8.97 -10.98 30.90
C LEU A 679 7.51 -11.45 30.73
N GLU A 680 7.15 -12.56 31.39
CA GLU A 680 5.78 -13.09 31.38
C GLU A 680 4.81 -12.31 32.27
N ARG A 681 5.33 -11.56 33.26
CA ARG A 681 4.54 -10.75 34.21
C ARG A 681 4.77 -9.27 33.98
N ASP A 682 3.81 -8.46 34.41
CA ASP A 682 3.93 -7.00 34.39
C ASP A 682 5.20 -6.56 35.15
N ILE A 683 5.90 -5.59 34.55
CA ILE A 683 7.11 -5.01 35.15
C ILE A 683 6.74 -4.28 36.46
N GLN A 684 7.29 -4.73 37.59
CA GLN A 684 7.34 -3.97 38.85
C GLN A 684 8.57 -3.04 38.86
N VAL A 685 8.71 -2.17 37.86
CA VAL A 685 9.69 -1.09 37.89
C VAL A 685 9.02 0.14 38.49
N GLU A 686 9.68 0.74 39.47
CA GLU A 686 9.33 2.07 39.99
C GLU A 686 9.18 3.05 38.82
N ASN A 687 8.12 3.88 38.81
CA ASN A 687 7.81 4.84 37.73
C ASN A 687 7.43 4.24 36.36
N SER A 688 6.91 3.00 36.30
CA SER A 688 6.36 2.38 35.07
C SER A 688 4.98 2.91 34.62
N ASP A 689 4.50 4.01 35.20
CA ASP A 689 3.15 4.55 34.99
C ASP A 689 2.86 4.89 33.52
N ILE A 690 3.89 5.31 32.77
CA ILE A 690 3.73 5.62 31.34
C ILE A 690 3.43 4.35 30.52
N ILE A 691 4.06 3.22 30.87
CA ILE A 691 3.85 1.94 30.19
C ILE A 691 2.49 1.38 30.59
N ARG A 692 2.15 1.45 31.89
CA ARG A 692 0.86 0.97 32.41
C ARG A 692 -0.31 1.73 31.80
N SER A 693 -0.23 3.06 31.72
CA SER A 693 -1.28 3.89 31.12
C SER A 693 -1.50 3.64 29.63
N MET A 694 -0.47 3.19 28.90
CA MET A 694 -0.55 2.84 27.49
C MET A 694 -0.83 1.35 27.23
N ASN A 695 -0.67 0.47 28.24
CA ASN A 695 -0.83 -0.96 28.05
C ASN A 695 -2.31 -1.35 27.95
N ARG A 696 -2.63 -2.13 26.92
CA ARG A 696 -3.96 -2.72 26.70
C ARG A 696 -3.89 -4.25 26.59
N GLY A 697 -2.92 -4.85 27.28
CA GLY A 697 -2.64 -6.30 27.26
C GLY A 697 -1.89 -6.78 26.01
N GLY A 698 -1.30 -5.87 25.23
CA GLY A 698 -0.58 -6.18 24.00
C GLY A 698 0.90 -5.83 24.02
N LEU A 699 1.34 -4.96 24.95
CA LEU A 699 2.73 -4.55 25.05
C LEU A 699 3.62 -5.72 25.49
N LYS A 700 4.86 -5.72 25.02
CA LYS A 700 5.89 -6.67 25.44
C LYS A 700 6.76 -5.99 26.48
N PHE A 701 6.85 -6.61 27.64
CA PHE A 701 7.66 -6.14 28.75
C PHE A 701 9.09 -6.64 28.59
N PRO A 702 10.07 -5.78 28.30
CA PRO A 702 11.43 -6.21 28.01
C PRO A 702 12.13 -6.79 29.26
N GLN A 703 13.03 -7.74 29.04
CA GLN A 703 14.02 -8.16 30.05
C GLN A 703 15.05 -7.04 30.31
N PRO A 704 15.71 -7.00 31.48
CA PRO A 704 16.73 -5.99 31.80
C PRO A 704 17.85 -5.89 30.77
N ALA A 705 18.31 -7.02 30.21
CA ALA A 705 19.32 -7.05 29.15
C ALA A 705 18.90 -6.24 27.91
N VAL A 706 17.62 -6.28 27.53
CA VAL A 706 17.09 -5.51 26.40
C VAL A 706 17.06 -4.02 26.73
N VAL A 707 16.67 -3.66 27.96
CA VAL A 707 16.68 -2.25 28.42
C VAL A 707 18.11 -1.72 28.41
N ASN A 708 19.07 -2.49 28.94
CA ASN A 708 20.49 -2.13 28.93
C ASN A 708 21.02 -1.92 27.52
N ALA A 709 20.66 -2.78 26.57
CA ALA A 709 21.06 -2.63 25.16
C ALA A 709 20.53 -1.33 24.54
N VAL A 710 19.27 -0.95 24.81
CA VAL A 710 18.70 0.30 24.29
C VAL A 710 19.33 1.54 24.95
N VAL A 711 19.50 1.53 26.28
CA VAL A 711 20.16 2.62 27.01
C VAL A 711 21.58 2.82 26.49
N THR A 712 22.33 1.72 26.33
CA THR A 712 23.71 1.75 25.82
C THR A 712 23.76 2.30 24.40
N THR A 713 22.83 1.90 23.52
CA THR A 713 22.72 2.45 22.16
C THR A 713 22.53 3.98 22.19
N GLU A 714 21.71 4.48 23.12
CA GLU A 714 21.47 5.91 23.30
C GLU A 714 22.74 6.64 23.79
N ILE A 715 23.44 6.09 24.78
CA ILE A 715 24.68 6.65 25.33
C ILE A 715 25.78 6.68 24.25
N VAL A 716 25.94 5.60 23.49
CA VAL A 716 26.93 5.53 22.40
C VAL A 716 26.65 6.62 21.36
N LEU A 717 25.37 6.83 21.00
CA LEU A 717 25.00 7.92 20.09
C LEU A 717 25.23 9.30 20.71
N ASP A 718 25.00 9.48 22.01
CA ASP A 718 25.32 10.73 22.73
C ASP A 718 26.81 11.08 22.62
N LYS A 719 27.68 10.08 22.75
CA LYS A 719 29.13 10.26 22.61
C LYS A 719 29.51 10.52 21.16
N LEU A 720 28.90 9.84 20.19
CA LEU A 720 29.12 10.08 18.76
C LEU A 720 28.65 11.45 18.29
N ARG A 721 27.61 12.02 18.90
CA ARG A 721 27.12 13.38 18.58
C ARG A 721 27.84 14.50 19.34
N SER A 722 28.77 14.17 20.25
CA SER A 722 29.62 15.16 20.91
C SER A 722 30.51 15.91 19.91
N GLU A 723 30.96 17.11 20.26
CA GLU A 723 31.81 17.93 19.37
C GLU A 723 33.07 17.17 18.90
N LYS A 724 33.56 16.22 19.71
CA LYS A 724 34.73 15.38 19.41
C LYS A 724 34.53 14.47 18.20
N TYR A 725 33.36 13.84 18.06
CA TYR A 725 33.12 12.80 17.06
C TYR A 725 32.08 13.17 15.99
N ALA A 726 31.27 14.21 16.21
CA ALA A 726 30.11 14.54 15.37
C ALA A 726 30.46 14.70 13.89
N THR A 727 31.51 15.46 13.56
CA THR A 727 31.94 15.70 12.18
C THR A 727 32.35 14.41 11.48
N GLN A 728 33.11 13.55 12.17
CA GLN A 728 33.56 12.27 11.63
C GLN A 728 32.37 11.31 11.44
N PHE A 729 31.47 11.25 12.42
CA PHE A 729 30.28 10.42 12.38
C PHE A 729 29.32 10.84 11.25
N HIS A 730 29.10 12.14 11.04
CA HIS A 730 28.27 12.64 9.92
C HIS A 730 28.93 12.39 8.56
N GLY A 731 30.25 12.30 8.49
CA GLY A 731 30.99 11.97 7.28
C GLY A 731 30.95 10.49 6.86
N LEU A 732 30.42 9.59 7.70
CA LEU A 732 30.34 8.16 7.37
C LEU A 732 29.29 7.87 6.28
N PRO A 733 29.52 6.88 5.40
CA PRO A 733 28.52 6.48 4.40
C PRO A 733 27.33 5.73 5.03
N ASN A 734 27.51 5.09 6.19
CA ASN A 734 26.47 4.35 6.87
C ASN A 734 26.57 4.47 8.40
N GLN A 735 25.93 5.51 8.94
CA GLN A 735 25.87 5.80 10.38
C GLN A 735 25.18 4.70 11.16
N LYS A 736 24.21 3.99 10.55
CA LYS A 736 23.48 2.90 11.18
C LYS A 736 24.40 1.72 11.46
N ALA A 737 25.14 1.26 10.45
CA ALA A 737 26.09 0.16 10.62
C ALA A 737 27.17 0.52 11.65
N ALA A 738 27.66 1.76 11.62
CA ALA A 738 28.66 2.22 12.57
C ALA A 738 28.15 2.23 14.01
N LEU A 739 26.99 2.84 14.27
CA LEU A 739 26.39 2.86 15.61
C LEU A 739 26.08 1.45 16.11
N LEU A 740 25.54 0.58 15.24
CA LEU A 740 25.24 -0.81 15.60
C LEU A 740 26.51 -1.55 16.04
N THR A 741 27.59 -1.45 15.26
CA THR A 741 28.84 -2.16 15.54
C THR A 741 29.53 -1.63 16.79
N LEU A 742 29.61 -0.30 16.95
CA LEU A 742 30.20 0.30 18.14
C LEU A 742 29.42 -0.06 19.42
N THR A 743 28.09 -0.10 19.33
CA THR A 743 27.25 -0.51 20.46
C THR A 743 27.42 -2.00 20.77
N HIS A 744 27.55 -2.84 19.75
CA HIS A 744 27.81 -4.27 19.93
C HIS A 744 29.14 -4.49 20.66
N ASN A 745 30.22 -3.81 20.24
CA ASN A 745 31.53 -3.93 20.88
C ASN A 745 31.53 -3.49 22.35
N VAL A 746 30.72 -2.49 22.71
CA VAL A 746 30.57 -2.05 24.12
C VAL A 746 29.80 -3.07 24.96
N LEU A 747 28.90 -3.84 24.35
CA LEU A 747 28.06 -4.83 25.03
C LEU A 747 28.67 -6.23 25.04
N ASP A 748 29.70 -6.50 24.22
CA ASP A 748 30.34 -7.83 24.13
C ASP A 748 30.96 -8.28 25.47
N ASP A 749 31.32 -7.34 26.35
CA ASP A 749 31.81 -7.62 27.70
C ASP A 749 30.69 -7.96 28.72
N SER A 750 29.40 -7.83 28.34
CA SER A 750 28.23 -7.94 29.24
C SER A 750 27.02 -8.65 28.59
N ASN A 751 27.23 -9.79 27.93
CA ASN A 751 26.15 -10.54 27.27
C ASN A 751 25.33 -11.39 28.28
N ASP A 752 24.29 -10.78 28.85
CA ASP A 752 23.32 -11.44 29.76
C ASP A 752 22.22 -12.26 29.03
N LEU A 753 22.42 -12.62 27.75
CA LEU A 753 21.44 -13.40 26.97
C LEU A 753 21.83 -14.88 26.91
N ASP A 754 20.95 -15.74 27.42
CA ASP A 754 21.14 -17.18 27.36
C ASP A 754 21.15 -17.72 25.93
N VAL A 755 21.88 -18.82 25.73
CA VAL A 755 21.89 -19.58 24.48
C VAL A 755 20.49 -20.11 24.21
N CYS A 756 20.00 -19.84 23.01
CA CYS A 756 18.68 -20.29 22.62
C CYS A 756 18.71 -21.78 22.22
N ASP A 757 17.85 -22.60 22.83
CA ASP A 757 17.69 -24.03 22.51
C ASP A 757 17.31 -24.28 21.03
N SER A 758 16.83 -23.26 20.31
CA SER A 758 16.54 -23.32 18.87
C SER A 758 17.74 -22.97 17.97
N GLY A 759 18.94 -22.83 18.53
CA GLY A 759 20.18 -22.60 17.77
C GLY A 759 20.49 -21.15 17.41
N HIS A 760 19.74 -20.16 17.94
CA HIS A 760 20.07 -18.74 17.75
C HIS A 760 21.21 -18.32 18.69
N SER A 761 22.29 -17.78 18.14
CA SER A 761 23.37 -17.23 18.97
C SER A 761 22.92 -15.95 19.70
N PRO A 762 23.38 -15.71 20.95
CA PRO A 762 23.11 -14.46 21.67
C PRO A 762 23.45 -13.20 20.86
N GLN A 763 24.56 -13.25 20.11
CA GLN A 763 25.01 -12.19 19.21
C GLN A 763 23.98 -11.86 18.10
N LEU A 764 23.40 -12.89 17.48
CA LEU A 764 22.37 -12.70 16.45
C LEU A 764 21.11 -12.06 17.03
N VAL A 765 20.68 -12.53 18.20
CA VAL A 765 19.53 -11.97 18.93
C VAL A 765 19.79 -10.50 19.29
N MET A 766 20.96 -10.21 19.86
CA MET A 766 21.37 -8.85 20.21
C MET A 766 21.42 -7.93 18.98
N ARG A 767 21.95 -8.41 17.85
CA ARG A 767 21.99 -7.66 16.58
C ARG A 767 20.59 -7.25 16.11
N HIS A 768 19.56 -8.06 16.30
CA HIS A 768 18.19 -7.69 15.96
C HIS A 768 17.62 -6.61 16.88
N ILE A 769 17.90 -6.67 18.19
CA ILE A 769 17.51 -5.64 19.17
C ILE A 769 18.20 -4.33 18.84
N LEU A 770 19.54 -4.34 18.73
CA LEU A 770 20.35 -3.18 18.41
C LEU A 770 19.94 -2.57 17.08
N SER A 771 19.71 -3.39 16.05
CA SER A 771 19.22 -2.87 14.76
C SER A 771 17.90 -2.10 14.87
N ALA A 772 17.00 -2.47 15.79
CA ALA A 772 15.76 -1.73 16.02
C ALA A 772 16.05 -0.44 16.81
N ALA A 773 16.82 -0.53 17.90
CA ALA A 773 17.20 0.60 18.74
C ALA A 773 17.94 1.68 17.96
N THR A 774 18.98 1.30 17.19
CA THR A 774 19.78 2.16 16.32
C THR A 774 18.90 2.96 15.34
N ASN A 775 17.90 2.32 14.71
CA ASN A 775 16.99 3.05 13.80
C ASN A 775 16.18 4.11 14.55
N ILE A 776 15.71 3.78 15.75
CA ILE A 776 14.87 4.68 16.56
C ILE A 776 15.68 5.89 17.00
N VAL A 777 16.84 5.68 17.61
CA VAL A 777 17.66 6.77 18.14
C VAL A 777 18.23 7.66 17.03
N LEU A 778 18.63 7.09 15.88
CA LEU A 778 19.07 7.89 14.72
C LEU A 778 17.93 8.68 14.10
N ASN A 779 16.75 8.08 13.95
CA ASN A 779 15.57 8.79 13.45
C ASN A 779 15.18 9.94 14.38
N ASN A 780 15.20 9.73 15.70
CA ASN A 780 14.93 10.77 16.67
C ASN A 780 16.00 11.87 16.65
N TYR A 781 17.29 11.52 16.57
CA TYR A 781 18.37 12.48 16.38
C TYR A 781 18.14 13.38 15.15
N CYS A 782 17.76 12.79 14.01
CA CYS A 782 17.40 13.55 12.80
C CYS A 782 16.21 14.49 13.03
N LYS A 783 15.17 14.05 13.76
CA LYS A 783 14.03 14.92 14.11
C LYS A 783 14.47 16.09 14.99
N THR A 784 15.26 15.85 16.04
CA THR A 784 15.78 16.89 16.94
C THR A 784 16.58 17.94 16.17
N LYS A 785 17.49 17.52 15.27
CA LYS A 785 18.25 18.45 14.43
C LYS A 785 17.34 19.28 13.51
N ASN A 786 16.34 18.66 12.89
CA ASN A 786 15.38 19.35 12.05
C ASN A 786 14.54 20.37 12.85
N ASP A 787 14.13 20.02 14.08
CA ASP A 787 13.36 20.89 14.95
C ASP A 787 14.20 22.10 15.41
N GLN A 788 15.50 21.91 15.70
CA GLN A 788 16.44 23.02 15.95
C GLN A 788 16.57 23.96 14.75
N LEU A 789 16.62 23.43 13.52
CA LEU A 789 16.65 24.25 12.30
C LEU A 789 15.36 25.05 12.11
N VAL A 790 14.20 24.45 12.42
CA VAL A 790 12.90 25.14 12.39
C VAL A 790 12.87 26.26 13.43
N LEU A 791 13.34 26.01 14.65
CA LEU A 791 13.40 27.01 15.71
C LEU A 791 14.29 28.19 15.32
N LYS A 792 15.48 27.94 14.77
CA LYS A 792 16.38 28.99 14.25
C LYS A 792 15.68 29.87 13.21
N LYS A 793 14.95 29.27 12.25
CA LYS A 793 14.18 30.01 11.24
C LYS A 793 13.07 30.85 11.84
N LEU A 794 12.35 30.35 12.86
CA LEU A 794 11.30 31.09 13.55
C LEU A 794 11.85 32.30 14.31
N THR A 795 12.98 32.13 15.01
CA THR A 795 13.64 33.20 15.76
C THR A 795 14.22 34.27 14.82
N GLN A 796 14.82 33.88 13.70
CA GLN A 796 15.31 34.83 12.67
C GLN A 796 14.16 35.64 12.06
N LYS A 797 13.02 35.00 11.71
CA LYS A 797 11.84 35.72 11.21
C LYS A 797 11.28 36.73 12.23
N ARG A 798 11.35 36.42 13.53
CA ARG A 798 10.96 37.37 14.60
C ARG A 798 11.93 38.55 14.67
N LYS A 799 13.25 38.31 14.66
CA LYS A 799 14.27 39.38 14.65
C LYS A 799 14.14 40.33 13.46
N MET A 800 13.86 39.81 12.26
CA MET A 800 13.63 40.64 11.07
C MET A 800 12.31 41.45 11.14
N LYS A 801 11.29 40.97 11.86
CA LYS A 801 10.05 41.74 12.08
C LYS A 801 10.25 42.88 13.08
N THR A 802 11.10 42.70 14.09
CA THR A 802 11.45 43.76 15.06
C THR A 802 12.45 44.78 14.52
N LEU A 803 13.21 44.45 13.47
CA LEU A 803 14.11 45.37 12.75
C LEU A 803 13.39 46.23 11.70
N LYS A 804 12.08 46.03 11.49
CA LYS A 804 11.21 46.93 10.74
C LYS A 804 10.38 47.76 11.72
N HIS A 805 11.03 48.68 12.41
CA HIS A 805 10.39 49.82 13.06
C HIS A 805 11.27 51.04 12.88
#